data_AF-A0A7V3YBM1-F1
#
_entry.id   AF-A0A7V3YBM1-F1
#
_cell.length_a   1.000
_cell.length_b   1.000
_cell.length_c   1.000
_cell.angle_alpha   90.00
_cell.angle_beta   90.00
_cell.angle_gamma   90.00
#
_symmetry.space_group_name_H-M   'P 1'
#
loop_
_entity.id
_entity.type
_entity.pdbx_description
1 polymer ?
#
loop_
_entity_poly.entity_id
_entity_poly.type
_entity_poly.pdbx_seq_one_letter_code
_entity_poly.pdbx_strand_id
1 'polypeptide(L)'
;PDGGEVWTVGTQHDIKWSKYQFNNNVKIEYSIDNGSSWTLVAENIADITYTWTIPDTPSKNCLVRVSDVSNSAIYDLTDKVFEIYYPLPRLTLTSPQAGDSLMTGRNYHILWTSENFTGKVKIEYSANNGINWTTVIDSTENDGLYTWTAPLSPSSHSVLRISSAKTGNPSNTSGVFIVYTPPETFVGGTLSQNTAWKENIRLTSDVIVPSSVTLTISPRTYVNMNGYALKSTGGVITKDSTSIFAPDISVTDWRGNLKGHYSSIQSAINNAVEKQVVRLGTGTFNEDVVLKNGVHLFGKSQSSTIINGKLDYTEGTKATYIHDLTILKPITIISAYDLAFRNVTSKTSFAMFDVVCLFEFVTVENTSGDAVLTWRSSNYNFGFRTLGSGNCAIRATKRSGLVFQDGHVTNLSQAFLILTSTAEIKNSFFCQNTYDLTAYWEATINSLSGNTYSGDASRVFRKDAVSSIIWEYFWKCGLGKASHSLSKSSDEGKENSVPMVSTSDPGMGEYWEAKNQLNFIHENKRRDSELRRSPDQKKYRNEYLDALSKFKTIVEKYPDSLCARLAVHEIGRTCLSMEEPEAGFNYLNTLLKSSKSKKLVFEVMDALVPYYVYTQEYNKALDLLEKLKKDHSKTQPEWEIDFEKGLIYKYHLKDSRKAIEMFKKVIDQCTDESFLSWVKLQLEELGVSELAKKNGPSEETGMGLTIQNVPNPFNPETEIHYRIPESGKVILKIYDILGREVRTLVNEEQNTGSHVALWDGKDEEGRQVSSGTYFYHLRFKDHHITGKMLLMR
;
A
#
# COMPACT_ATOMS: atom_id res chain seq x y z
N PRO A 1 30.84 13.63 42.76
CA PRO A 1 30.50 12.38 43.49
C PRO A 1 31.26 12.39 44.80
N ASP A 2 30.65 11.88 45.86
CA ASP A 2 31.32 11.66 47.16
C ASP A 2 31.53 10.17 47.42
N GLY A 3 31.04 9.30 46.53
CA GLY A 3 31.26 7.86 46.56
C GLY A 3 30.02 7.05 46.93
N GLY A 4 29.97 5.81 46.44
CA GLY A 4 28.82 4.92 46.54
C GLY A 4 27.77 5.12 45.44
N GLU A 5 27.92 6.13 44.58
CA GLU A 5 27.07 6.30 43.41
C GLU A 5 27.34 5.22 42.35
N VAL A 6 26.33 4.97 41.52
CA VAL A 6 26.41 4.01 40.41
C VAL A 6 26.00 4.74 39.14
N TRP A 7 26.98 5.01 38.29
CA TRP A 7 26.86 5.84 37.08
C TRP A 7 26.97 5.00 35.83
N THR A 8 26.13 5.30 34.83
CA THR A 8 26.10 4.59 33.56
C THR A 8 27.06 5.22 32.56
N VAL A 9 27.73 4.41 31.75
CA VAL A 9 28.52 4.90 30.61
C VAL A 9 27.65 5.81 29.72
N GLY A 10 28.19 6.98 29.36
CA GLY A 10 27.54 7.95 28.46
C GLY A 10 26.55 8.93 29.11
N THR A 11 26.18 8.78 30.39
CA THR A 11 25.36 9.79 31.08
C THR A 11 26.17 11.01 31.50
N GLN A 12 25.49 12.12 31.80
CA GLN A 12 26.11 13.34 32.29
C GLN A 12 25.83 13.54 33.77
N HIS A 13 26.86 13.83 34.55
CA HIS A 13 26.76 14.09 35.99
C HIS A 13 27.61 15.29 36.37
N ASP A 14 27.11 16.11 37.30
CA ASP A 14 27.87 17.24 37.81
C ASP A 14 28.85 16.80 38.90
N ILE A 15 30.11 17.19 38.73
CA ILE A 15 31.13 17.21 39.78
C ILE A 15 31.05 18.59 40.43
N LYS A 16 30.79 18.64 41.74
CA LYS A 16 30.64 19.88 42.51
C LYS A 16 31.67 19.91 43.62
N TRP A 17 32.23 21.08 43.90
CA TRP A 17 33.17 21.30 44.99
C TRP A 17 32.95 22.67 45.62
N SER A 18 33.67 22.98 46.70
CA SER A 18 33.66 24.30 47.33
C SER A 18 35.09 24.84 47.46
N LYS A 19 35.25 26.17 47.49
CA LYS A 19 36.54 26.86 47.61
C LYS A 19 36.49 27.78 48.83
N TYR A 20 37.50 27.74 49.71
CA TYR A 20 37.66 28.68 50.82
C TYR A 20 39.03 29.35 50.74
N GLN A 21 39.04 30.69 50.57
CA GLN A 21 40.27 31.48 50.39
C GLN A 21 41.20 30.98 49.26
N PHE A 22 40.60 30.40 48.21
CA PHE A 22 41.29 29.80 47.07
C PHE A 22 40.73 30.38 45.77
N ASN A 23 41.57 31.11 45.02
CA ASN A 23 41.18 31.80 43.79
C ASN A 23 41.77 31.19 42.51
N ASN A 24 42.54 30.11 42.63
CA ASN A 24 43.14 29.45 41.48
C ASN A 24 42.12 28.59 40.73
N ASN A 25 42.42 28.31 39.46
CA ASN A 25 41.67 27.34 38.68
C ASN A 25 42.03 25.92 39.11
N VAL A 26 41.09 24.99 38.92
CA VAL A 26 41.28 23.58 39.28
C VAL A 26 41.36 22.68 38.06
N LYS A 27 41.98 21.53 38.26
CA LYS A 27 42.04 20.38 37.36
C LYS A 27 41.21 19.24 37.96
N ILE A 28 40.47 18.54 37.11
CA ILE A 28 39.64 17.39 37.50
C ILE A 28 40.22 16.15 36.83
N GLU A 29 40.47 15.12 37.63
CA GLU A 29 40.94 13.82 37.18
C GLU A 29 40.04 12.71 37.75
N TYR A 30 39.94 11.60 37.03
CA TYR A 30 39.26 10.41 37.52
C TYR A 30 40.18 9.18 37.45
N SER A 31 39.92 8.22 38.31
CA SER A 31 40.61 6.93 38.36
C SER A 31 39.58 5.81 38.21
N ILE A 32 39.99 4.69 37.63
CA ILE A 32 39.19 3.44 37.54
C ILE A 32 39.81 2.31 38.37
N ASP A 33 40.90 2.58 39.09
CA ASP A 33 41.76 1.60 39.75
C ASP A 33 42.11 2.02 41.20
N ASN A 34 41.13 2.63 41.87
CA ASN A 34 41.23 3.10 43.26
C ASN A 34 42.41 4.05 43.51
N GLY A 35 42.69 4.93 42.55
CA GLY A 35 43.70 5.98 42.64
C GLY A 35 45.11 5.58 42.25
N SER A 36 45.30 4.37 41.69
CA SER A 36 46.62 3.90 41.22
C SER A 36 47.07 4.64 39.94
N SER A 37 46.11 4.98 39.07
CA SER A 37 46.31 5.82 37.89
C SER A 37 45.18 6.85 37.76
N TRP A 38 45.50 7.98 37.13
CA TRP A 38 44.62 9.13 37.00
C TRP A 38 44.53 9.57 35.53
N THR A 39 43.30 9.77 35.06
CA THR A 39 42.99 10.27 33.72
C THR A 39 42.40 11.67 33.82
N LEU A 40 42.88 12.58 32.98
CA LEU A 40 42.39 13.96 32.93
C LEU A 40 40.95 14.00 32.41
N VAL A 41 40.05 14.63 33.18
CA VAL A 41 38.68 14.96 32.75
C VAL A 41 38.65 16.36 32.15
N ALA A 42 39.16 17.34 32.91
CA ALA A 42 39.17 18.75 32.54
C ALA A 42 40.25 19.52 33.29
N GLU A 43 40.69 20.66 32.75
CA GLU A 43 41.71 21.53 33.37
C GLU A 43 41.30 23.00 33.25
N ASN A 44 41.89 23.86 34.09
CA ASN A 44 41.69 25.31 34.11
C ASN A 44 40.25 25.73 34.41
N ILE A 45 39.57 25.02 35.31
CA ILE A 45 38.18 25.31 35.69
C ILE A 45 38.13 26.39 36.79
N ALA A 46 37.55 27.55 36.44
CA ALA A 46 37.37 28.67 37.36
C ALA A 46 36.14 28.49 38.28
N ASP A 47 35.11 27.80 37.79
CA ASP A 47 33.85 27.56 38.49
C ASP A 47 34.01 26.61 39.71
N ILE A 48 32.90 26.25 40.35
CA ILE A 48 32.78 25.29 41.45
C ILE A 48 31.97 24.04 41.06
N THR A 49 31.60 23.94 39.78
CA THR A 49 30.88 22.80 39.21
C THR A 49 31.40 22.47 37.81
N TYR A 50 31.34 21.20 37.42
CA TYR A 50 31.69 20.73 36.09
C TYR A 50 30.83 19.55 35.68
N THR A 51 30.13 19.65 34.54
CA THR A 51 29.32 18.56 33.99
C THR A 51 30.21 17.57 33.24
N TRP A 52 30.30 16.35 33.76
CA TRP A 52 31.12 15.26 33.23
C TRP A 52 30.27 14.23 32.49
N THR A 53 30.63 13.94 31.24
CA THR A 53 30.10 12.78 30.49
C THR A 53 30.90 11.53 30.86
N ILE A 54 30.22 10.51 31.38
CA ILE A 54 30.86 9.29 31.88
C ILE A 54 31.50 8.49 30.73
N PRO A 55 32.81 8.21 30.80
CA PRO A 55 33.54 7.52 29.75
C PRO A 55 33.20 6.03 29.67
N ASP A 56 33.49 5.42 28.52
CA ASP A 56 33.34 3.99 28.25
C ASP A 56 34.45 3.15 28.90
N THR A 57 34.58 3.28 30.22
CA THR A 57 35.62 2.62 31.04
C THR A 57 35.01 2.13 32.36
N PRO A 58 34.13 1.11 32.33
CA PRO A 58 33.44 0.64 33.53
C PRO A 58 34.40 0.10 34.58
N SER A 59 34.14 0.43 35.84
CA SER A 59 34.88 -0.07 37.00
C SER A 59 34.07 0.12 38.27
N LYS A 60 34.32 -0.73 39.27
CA LYS A 60 33.75 -0.64 40.63
C LYS A 60 34.60 0.19 41.59
N ASN A 61 35.75 0.66 41.12
CA ASN A 61 36.80 1.29 41.93
C ASN A 61 37.08 2.72 41.47
N CYS A 62 36.04 3.46 41.07
CA CYS A 62 36.22 4.79 40.51
C CYS A 62 36.40 5.84 41.60
N LEU A 63 37.30 6.79 41.36
CA LEU A 63 37.51 7.97 42.20
C LEU A 63 37.59 9.22 41.33
N VAL A 64 37.26 10.38 41.89
CA VAL A 64 37.44 11.70 41.25
C VAL A 64 38.24 12.59 42.18
N ARG A 65 39.25 13.26 41.64
CA ARG A 65 40.07 14.23 42.36
C ARG A 65 39.97 15.59 41.68
N VAL A 66 39.83 16.63 42.50
CA VAL A 66 39.89 18.04 42.07
C VAL A 66 41.14 18.67 42.71
N SER A 67 42.08 19.16 41.91
CA SER A 67 43.36 19.70 42.38
C SER A 67 43.67 21.08 41.81
N ASP A 68 44.43 21.91 42.53
CA ASP A 68 44.97 23.17 41.98
C ASP A 68 45.88 22.88 40.78
N VAL A 69 45.67 23.62 39.67
CA VAL A 69 46.49 23.52 38.45
C VAL A 69 47.97 23.87 38.72
N SER A 70 48.21 24.85 39.61
CA SER A 70 49.55 25.36 39.94
C SER A 70 50.24 24.59 41.08
N ASN A 71 49.49 23.84 41.89
CA ASN A 71 50.02 23.08 43.01
C ASN A 71 49.17 21.83 43.30
N SER A 72 49.54 20.69 42.71
CA SER A 72 48.82 19.42 42.87
C SER A 72 48.80 18.85 44.29
N ALA A 73 49.55 19.43 45.24
CA ALA A 73 49.44 19.07 46.66
C ALA A 73 48.16 19.61 47.31
N ILE A 74 47.51 20.63 46.71
CA ILE A 74 46.20 21.13 47.12
C ILE A 74 45.16 20.40 46.29
N TYR A 75 44.49 19.42 46.90
CA TYR A 75 43.45 18.65 46.24
C TYR A 75 42.38 18.19 47.22
N ASP A 76 41.22 17.86 46.66
CA ASP A 76 40.15 17.13 47.32
C ASP A 76 39.80 15.89 46.49
N LEU A 77 39.32 14.84 47.17
CA LEU A 77 39.12 13.51 46.62
C LEU A 77 37.76 12.98 47.06
N THR A 78 37.05 12.28 46.18
CA THR A 78 35.87 11.46 46.52
C THR A 78 36.07 10.65 47.81
N ASP A 79 35.14 10.75 48.77
CA ASP A 79 35.24 10.07 50.08
C ASP A 79 35.22 8.53 49.99
N LYS A 80 34.52 7.99 48.99
CA LYS A 80 34.45 6.55 48.69
C LYS A 80 34.52 6.28 47.19
N VAL A 81 34.80 5.03 46.83
CA VAL A 81 34.68 4.58 45.44
C VAL A 81 33.23 4.66 44.95
N PHE A 82 33.04 5.05 43.70
CA PHE A 82 31.78 4.91 42.97
C PHE A 82 31.93 3.91 41.81
N GLU A 83 30.84 3.44 41.23
CA GLU A 83 30.82 2.45 40.15
C GLU A 83 30.42 3.09 38.83
N ILE A 84 31.16 2.77 37.76
CA ILE A 84 30.75 2.99 36.36
C ILE A 84 30.37 1.64 35.76
N TYR A 85 29.17 1.51 35.18
CA TYR A 85 28.68 0.27 34.58
C TYR A 85 28.03 0.47 33.20
N TYR A 86 27.96 -0.60 32.40
CA TYR A 86 27.18 -0.63 31.16
C TYR A 86 25.69 -0.82 31.45
N PRO A 87 24.79 -0.17 30.71
CA PRO A 87 23.38 -0.51 30.81
C PRO A 87 23.16 -1.96 30.33
N LEU A 88 22.36 -2.74 31.06
CA LEU A 88 22.12 -4.14 30.74
C LEU A 88 21.37 -4.29 29.40
N PRO A 89 21.76 -5.24 28.53
CA PRO A 89 21.02 -5.52 27.31
C PRO A 89 19.64 -6.08 27.66
N ARG A 90 18.59 -5.59 27.02
CA ARG A 90 17.20 -5.98 27.28
C ARG A 90 16.48 -6.31 25.98
N LEU A 91 15.62 -7.33 26.05
CA LEU A 91 14.61 -7.62 25.03
C LEU A 91 13.23 -7.45 25.66
N THR A 92 12.26 -6.96 24.90
CA THR A 92 10.88 -6.82 25.31
C THR A 92 9.98 -7.36 24.22
N LEU A 93 9.29 -8.46 24.49
CA LEU A 93 8.23 -8.98 23.63
C LEU A 93 6.99 -8.13 23.89
N THR A 94 6.41 -7.54 22.84
CA THR A 94 5.28 -6.59 22.93
C THR A 94 3.97 -7.17 22.40
N SER A 95 4.00 -8.26 21.65
CA SER A 95 2.81 -9.01 21.23
C SER A 95 3.19 -10.45 20.85
N PRO A 96 2.38 -11.46 21.19
CA PRO A 96 1.25 -11.40 22.13
C PRO A 96 1.71 -11.14 23.57
N GLN A 97 0.80 -10.74 24.44
CA GLN A 97 1.02 -10.49 25.87
C GLN A 97 0.16 -11.42 26.74
N ALA A 98 0.42 -11.41 28.04
CA ALA A 98 -0.34 -12.20 29.01
C ALA A 98 -1.84 -11.86 28.94
N GLY A 99 -2.68 -12.89 28.88
CA GLY A 99 -4.14 -12.75 28.79
C GLY A 99 -4.69 -12.62 27.37
N ASP A 100 -3.85 -12.46 26.35
CA ASP A 100 -4.30 -12.47 24.95
C ASP A 100 -4.99 -13.81 24.62
N SER A 101 -5.97 -13.75 23.72
CA SER A 101 -6.69 -14.92 23.23
C SER A 101 -6.55 -15.01 21.72
N LEU A 102 -5.76 -15.99 21.27
CA LEU A 102 -5.45 -16.24 19.88
C LEU A 102 -6.22 -17.46 19.38
N MET A 103 -6.72 -17.39 18.15
CA MET A 103 -7.47 -18.49 17.56
C MET A 103 -6.52 -19.45 16.84
N THR A 104 -6.71 -20.75 17.04
CA THR A 104 -5.96 -21.81 16.38
C THR A 104 -5.92 -21.62 14.85
N GLY A 105 -4.76 -21.78 14.22
CA GLY A 105 -4.60 -21.76 12.76
C GLY A 105 -4.59 -20.37 12.10
N ARG A 106 -4.69 -19.28 12.85
CA ARG A 106 -4.58 -17.91 12.30
C ARG A 106 -3.15 -17.37 12.34
N ASN A 107 -2.85 -16.49 11.39
CA ASN A 107 -1.60 -15.74 11.38
C ASN A 107 -1.69 -14.53 12.31
N TYR A 108 -0.69 -14.39 13.17
CA TYR A 108 -0.50 -13.30 14.11
C TYR A 108 0.91 -12.73 13.96
N HIS A 109 1.09 -11.49 14.41
CA HIS A 109 2.40 -10.87 14.48
C HIS A 109 2.97 -11.00 15.89
N ILE A 110 4.15 -11.62 15.98
CA ILE A 110 5.01 -11.56 17.15
C ILE A 110 5.81 -10.26 17.03
N LEU A 111 5.72 -9.40 18.03
CA LEU A 111 6.38 -8.09 18.06
C LEU A 111 7.35 -8.02 19.21
N TRP A 112 8.50 -7.39 18.99
CA TRP A 112 9.48 -7.16 20.04
C TRP A 112 10.37 -5.95 19.77
N THR A 113 10.98 -5.45 20.84
CA THR A 113 12.00 -4.40 20.84
C THR A 113 13.18 -4.80 21.72
N SER A 114 14.30 -4.11 21.54
CA SER A 114 15.57 -4.33 22.21
C SER A 114 16.19 -3.01 22.65
N GLU A 115 16.96 -3.06 23.73
CA GLU A 115 17.63 -1.92 24.32
C GLU A 115 19.04 -2.35 24.72
N ASN A 116 20.07 -1.61 24.31
CA ASN A 116 21.48 -1.93 24.55
C ASN A 116 21.89 -3.36 24.09
N PHE A 117 21.17 -3.94 23.14
CA PHE A 117 21.44 -5.27 22.57
C PHE A 117 21.55 -5.18 21.04
N THR A 118 22.65 -5.69 20.48
CA THR A 118 22.97 -5.61 19.04
C THR A 118 23.06 -6.97 18.36
N GLY A 119 22.82 -8.07 19.09
CA GLY A 119 22.85 -9.44 18.55
C GLY A 119 21.56 -9.82 17.83
N LYS A 120 21.50 -10.99 17.19
CA LYS A 120 20.23 -11.55 16.66
C LYS A 120 19.41 -12.20 17.78
N VAL A 121 18.11 -12.37 17.54
CA VAL A 121 17.20 -13.02 18.48
C VAL A 121 16.61 -14.31 17.91
N LYS A 122 16.33 -15.25 18.81
CA LYS A 122 15.61 -16.50 18.60
C LYS A 122 14.22 -16.38 19.24
N ILE A 123 13.19 -16.93 18.60
CA ILE A 123 11.82 -16.97 19.10
C ILE A 123 11.37 -18.42 19.26
N GLU A 124 10.80 -18.75 20.41
CA GLU A 124 10.32 -20.08 20.77
C GLU A 124 8.90 -20.02 21.34
N TYR A 125 8.11 -21.06 21.09
CA TYR A 125 6.74 -21.21 21.55
C TYR A 125 6.62 -22.41 22.50
N SER A 126 5.83 -22.26 23.55
CA SER A 126 5.45 -23.32 24.47
C SER A 126 3.93 -23.36 24.60
N ALA A 127 3.36 -24.57 24.59
CA ALA A 127 1.94 -24.79 24.87
C ALA A 127 1.68 -25.18 26.35
N ASN A 128 2.72 -25.26 27.18
CA ASN A 128 2.65 -25.81 28.53
C ASN A 128 3.44 -24.96 29.54
N ASN A 129 3.25 -23.64 29.46
CA ASN A 129 3.84 -22.66 30.36
C ASN A 129 5.37 -22.76 30.48
N GLY A 130 6.05 -23.04 29.38
CA GLY A 130 7.51 -23.07 29.30
C GLY A 130 8.18 -24.36 29.75
N ILE A 131 7.42 -25.45 29.97
CA ILE A 131 8.00 -26.77 30.26
C ILE A 131 8.70 -27.33 29.01
N ASN A 132 8.03 -27.29 27.86
CA ASN A 132 8.57 -27.69 26.56
C ASN A 132 8.53 -26.51 25.57
N TRP A 133 9.57 -26.38 24.75
CA TRP A 133 9.72 -25.30 23.77
C TRP A 133 9.90 -25.84 22.36
N THR A 134 9.23 -25.20 21.41
CA THR A 134 9.39 -25.42 19.97
C THR A 134 9.92 -24.15 19.34
N THR A 135 10.99 -24.25 18.54
CA THR A 135 11.54 -23.09 17.82
C THR A 135 10.53 -22.58 16.78
N VAL A 136 10.18 -21.29 16.86
CA VAL A 136 9.40 -20.59 15.84
C VAL A 136 10.33 -20.05 14.76
N ILE A 137 11.40 -19.37 15.16
CA ILE A 137 12.50 -18.95 14.28
C ILE A 137 13.82 -18.90 15.06
N ASP A 138 14.89 -19.39 14.45
CA ASP A 138 16.17 -19.59 15.15
C ASP A 138 17.08 -18.35 15.14
N SER A 139 16.85 -17.41 14.21
CA SER A 139 17.60 -16.16 14.11
C SER A 139 16.83 -15.11 13.31
N THR A 140 16.61 -13.94 13.89
CA THR A 140 16.00 -12.75 13.27
C THR A 140 16.59 -11.48 13.88
N GLU A 141 16.29 -10.31 13.31
CA GLU A 141 16.72 -9.00 13.83
C GLU A 141 16.33 -8.79 15.29
N ASN A 142 17.14 -8.05 16.05
CA ASN A 142 16.90 -7.73 17.46
C ASN A 142 15.64 -6.93 17.73
N ASP A 143 15.10 -6.25 16.73
CA ASP A 143 13.84 -5.52 16.76
C ASP A 143 12.97 -5.91 15.58
N GLY A 144 11.65 -5.93 15.77
CA GLY A 144 10.71 -5.95 14.66
C GLY A 144 9.52 -6.88 14.85
N LEU A 145 9.12 -7.46 13.72
CA LEU A 145 7.88 -8.22 13.57
C LEU A 145 8.19 -9.55 12.90
N TYR A 146 7.55 -10.61 13.40
CA TYR A 146 7.55 -11.92 12.77
C TYR A 146 6.12 -12.44 12.61
N THR A 147 5.73 -12.86 11.41
CA THR A 147 4.41 -13.45 11.16
C THR A 147 4.43 -14.94 11.50
N TRP A 148 3.60 -15.33 12.47
CA TRP A 148 3.51 -16.68 12.99
C TRP A 148 2.08 -17.21 12.93
N THR A 149 1.90 -18.46 12.52
CA THR A 149 0.60 -19.14 12.55
C THR A 149 0.41 -19.81 13.90
N ALA A 150 -0.66 -19.44 14.61
CA ALA A 150 -1.02 -20.05 15.89
C ALA A 150 -1.26 -21.58 15.72
N PRO A 151 -0.79 -22.43 16.64
CA PRO A 151 -0.93 -23.88 16.56
C PRO A 151 -2.38 -24.30 16.45
N LEU A 152 -2.62 -25.45 15.80
CA LEU A 152 -3.95 -26.04 15.68
C LEU A 152 -4.44 -26.69 16.98
N SER A 153 -3.52 -27.03 17.89
CA SER A 153 -3.86 -27.55 19.21
C SER A 153 -4.04 -26.39 20.20
N PRO A 154 -5.24 -26.22 20.79
CA PRO A 154 -5.48 -25.16 21.75
C PRO A 154 -4.72 -25.40 23.07
N SER A 155 -4.41 -24.33 23.78
CA SER A 155 -3.87 -24.36 25.14
C SER A 155 -4.19 -23.07 25.88
N SER A 156 -4.56 -23.18 27.16
CA SER A 156 -4.69 -22.05 28.08
C SER A 156 -3.38 -21.66 28.77
N HIS A 157 -2.26 -22.30 28.38
CA HIS A 157 -0.94 -22.17 28.99
C HIS A 157 0.12 -21.81 27.94
N SER A 158 -0.25 -21.07 26.90
CA SER A 158 0.65 -20.73 25.81
C SER A 158 1.59 -19.60 26.21
N VAL A 159 2.88 -19.72 25.86
CA VAL A 159 3.92 -18.71 26.13
C VAL A 159 4.86 -18.61 24.95
N LEU A 160 5.27 -17.40 24.59
CA LEU A 160 6.38 -17.15 23.68
C LEU A 160 7.59 -16.66 24.48
N ARG A 161 8.78 -17.09 24.06
CA ARG A 161 10.06 -16.62 24.56
C ARG A 161 10.85 -16.02 23.42
N ILE A 162 11.44 -14.86 23.68
CA ILE A 162 12.47 -14.26 22.85
C ILE A 162 13.79 -14.24 23.61
N SER A 163 14.88 -14.58 22.95
CA SER A 163 16.22 -14.64 23.57
C SER A 163 17.31 -14.31 22.58
N SER A 164 18.49 -13.89 23.04
CA SER A 164 19.69 -13.83 22.19
C SER A 164 19.91 -15.17 21.47
N ALA A 165 20.00 -15.14 20.14
CA ALA A 165 20.20 -16.33 19.31
C ALA A 165 21.56 -17.01 19.58
N LYS A 166 22.54 -16.25 20.07
CA LYS A 166 23.90 -16.75 20.33
C LYS A 166 24.06 -17.31 21.74
N THR A 167 23.51 -16.62 22.74
CA THR A 167 23.83 -16.83 24.15
C THR A 167 22.62 -17.22 25.00
N GLY A 168 21.40 -17.13 24.46
CA GLY A 168 20.16 -17.31 25.23
C GLY A 168 19.81 -16.17 26.18
N ASN A 169 20.74 -15.23 26.44
CA ASN A 169 20.54 -14.04 27.27
C ASN A 169 21.04 -12.78 26.57
N PRO A 170 20.33 -11.63 26.64
CA PRO A 170 19.07 -11.40 27.37
C PRO A 170 17.89 -12.21 26.81
N SER A 171 16.87 -12.42 27.64
CA SER A 171 15.63 -13.09 27.25
C SER A 171 14.41 -12.44 27.88
N ASN A 172 13.26 -12.63 27.24
CA ASN A 172 11.97 -12.14 27.70
C ASN A 172 10.84 -13.10 27.26
N THR A 173 9.69 -13.05 27.93
CA THR A 173 8.54 -13.89 27.58
C THR A 173 7.28 -13.06 27.48
N SER A 174 6.31 -13.51 26.68
CA SER A 174 4.98 -12.88 26.55
C SER A 174 4.15 -12.89 27.82
N GLY A 175 4.49 -13.74 28.80
CA GLY A 175 3.53 -14.24 29.78
C GLY A 175 2.50 -15.19 29.17
N VAL A 176 1.60 -15.72 29.99
CA VAL A 176 0.63 -16.76 29.57
C VAL A 176 -0.52 -16.14 28.77
N PHE A 177 -0.69 -16.60 27.54
CA PHE A 177 -1.84 -16.30 26.69
C PHE A 177 -2.60 -17.60 26.35
N ILE A 178 -3.80 -17.44 25.79
CA ILE A 178 -4.68 -18.54 25.42
C ILE A 178 -4.62 -18.72 23.91
N VAL A 179 -4.41 -19.95 23.45
CA VAL A 179 -4.75 -20.39 22.10
C VAL A 179 -6.03 -21.22 22.20
N TYR A 180 -7.12 -20.81 21.56
CA TYR A 180 -8.42 -21.49 21.67
C TYR A 180 -9.03 -21.84 20.31
N THR A 181 -9.92 -22.83 20.34
CA THR A 181 -10.78 -23.21 19.22
C THR A 181 -12.21 -22.73 19.52
N PRO A 182 -12.89 -22.00 18.62
CA PRO A 182 -14.27 -21.58 18.83
C PRO A 182 -15.24 -22.79 18.83
N PRO A 183 -16.39 -22.69 19.53
CA PRO A 183 -17.45 -23.70 19.47
C PRO A 183 -17.95 -23.96 18.04
N GLU A 184 -18.25 -25.23 17.72
CA GLU A 184 -18.74 -25.68 16.40
C GLU A 184 -20.25 -25.98 16.43
N THR A 185 -21.01 -25.37 15.51
CA THR A 185 -22.42 -25.65 15.26
C THR A 185 -22.58 -26.55 14.03
N PHE A 186 -23.38 -27.61 14.15
CA PHE A 186 -23.67 -28.55 13.07
C PHE A 186 -24.93 -28.14 12.31
N VAL A 187 -24.85 -27.98 10.98
CA VAL A 187 -25.97 -27.48 10.16
C VAL A 187 -26.17 -28.34 8.90
N GLY A 188 -27.42 -28.60 8.55
CA GLY A 188 -27.80 -29.33 7.33
C GLY A 188 -29.25 -29.07 6.93
N GLY A 189 -29.56 -29.25 5.65
CA GLY A 189 -30.92 -29.19 5.10
C GLY A 189 -31.32 -27.82 4.54
N THR A 190 -32.59 -27.66 4.24
CA THR A 190 -33.13 -26.38 3.72
C THR A 190 -33.40 -25.42 4.88
N LEU A 191 -32.84 -24.22 4.82
CA LEU A 191 -33.11 -23.17 5.80
C LEU A 191 -34.58 -22.73 5.68
N SER A 192 -35.28 -22.68 6.81
CA SER A 192 -36.70 -22.31 6.89
C SER A 192 -36.92 -20.81 7.13
N GLN A 193 -35.90 -20.09 7.61
CA GLN A 193 -35.97 -18.68 7.95
C GLN A 193 -34.60 -18.01 7.83
N ASN A 194 -34.60 -16.67 7.83
CA ASN A 194 -33.37 -15.87 7.87
C ASN A 194 -32.47 -16.32 9.02
N THR A 195 -31.21 -16.62 8.71
CA THR A 195 -30.27 -17.24 9.63
C THR A 195 -28.96 -16.45 9.63
N ALA A 196 -28.37 -16.26 10.81
CA ALA A 196 -27.04 -15.67 10.94
C ALA A 196 -26.09 -16.66 11.60
N TRP A 197 -25.01 -17.04 10.91
CA TRP A 197 -23.93 -17.85 11.47
C TRP A 197 -22.91 -16.94 12.13
N LYS A 198 -22.64 -17.18 13.41
CA LYS A 198 -21.80 -16.33 14.28
C LYS A 198 -20.63 -17.08 14.93
N GLU A 199 -20.58 -18.40 14.76
CA GLU A 199 -19.61 -19.32 15.36
C GLU A 199 -19.05 -20.24 14.28
N ASN A 200 -18.14 -21.16 14.63
CA ASN A 200 -17.66 -22.12 13.65
C ASN A 200 -18.81 -23.03 13.21
N ILE A 201 -18.94 -23.27 11.91
CA ILE A 201 -20.01 -24.07 11.32
C ILE A 201 -19.41 -25.31 10.69
N ARG A 202 -20.03 -26.46 10.93
CA ARG A 202 -19.70 -27.71 10.26
C ARG A 202 -20.94 -28.29 9.60
N LEU A 203 -20.86 -28.55 8.30
CA LEU A 203 -22.01 -29.09 7.58
C LEU A 203 -22.19 -30.59 7.86
N THR A 204 -23.44 -30.99 8.08
CA THR A 204 -23.84 -32.41 8.23
C THR A 204 -24.62 -32.93 7.02
N SER A 205 -25.09 -32.03 6.17
CA SER A 205 -25.65 -32.31 4.84
C SER A 205 -25.53 -31.07 3.98
N ASP A 206 -25.92 -31.14 2.70
CA ASP A 206 -26.10 -29.93 1.89
C ASP A 206 -27.05 -28.95 2.59
N VAL A 207 -26.69 -27.67 2.58
CA VAL A 207 -27.49 -26.56 3.10
C VAL A 207 -28.08 -25.78 1.94
N ILE A 208 -29.40 -25.62 1.92
CA ILE A 208 -30.13 -24.93 0.84
C ILE A 208 -30.71 -23.62 1.37
N VAL A 209 -30.42 -22.52 0.68
CA VAL A 209 -30.94 -21.17 0.96
C VAL A 209 -32.01 -20.82 -0.10
N PRO A 210 -33.31 -20.99 0.21
CA PRO A 210 -34.40 -20.74 -0.73
C PRO A 210 -34.66 -19.25 -0.95
N SER A 211 -35.43 -18.91 -1.99
CA SER A 211 -35.70 -17.53 -2.45
C SER A 211 -36.20 -16.53 -1.42
N SER A 212 -36.84 -17.00 -0.34
CA SER A 212 -37.34 -16.16 0.77
C SER A 212 -36.36 -16.00 1.93
N VAL A 213 -35.17 -16.61 1.87
CA VAL A 213 -34.24 -16.69 3.00
C VAL A 213 -32.93 -15.97 2.70
N THR A 214 -32.47 -15.21 3.69
CA THR A 214 -31.13 -14.63 3.74
C THR A 214 -30.28 -15.37 4.78
N LEU A 215 -29.12 -15.85 4.36
CA LEU A 215 -28.07 -16.36 5.24
C LEU A 215 -26.96 -15.32 5.36
N THR A 216 -26.70 -14.87 6.58
CA THR A 216 -25.59 -13.96 6.89
C THR A 216 -24.48 -14.69 7.63
N ILE A 217 -23.26 -14.61 7.10
CA ILE A 217 -22.07 -15.22 7.68
C ILE A 217 -21.25 -14.09 8.32
N SER A 218 -21.26 -14.08 9.65
CA SER A 218 -20.69 -13.00 10.43
C SER A 218 -19.16 -12.93 10.27
N PRO A 219 -18.54 -11.77 10.52
CA PRO A 219 -17.09 -11.63 10.52
C PRO A 219 -16.40 -12.73 11.33
N ARG A 220 -15.26 -13.20 10.83
CA ARG A 220 -14.40 -14.19 11.49
C ARG A 220 -15.02 -15.59 11.67
N THR A 221 -16.20 -15.86 11.12
CA THR A 221 -16.83 -17.20 11.11
C THR A 221 -16.03 -18.17 10.24
N TYR A 222 -15.75 -19.37 10.74
CA TYR A 222 -15.18 -20.48 9.98
C TYR A 222 -16.28 -21.47 9.56
N VAL A 223 -16.35 -21.83 8.28
CA VAL A 223 -17.34 -22.78 7.74
C VAL A 223 -16.61 -23.97 7.13
N ASN A 224 -16.71 -25.12 7.80
CA ASN A 224 -16.21 -26.40 7.30
C ASN A 224 -17.30 -27.08 6.46
N MET A 225 -17.02 -27.24 5.18
CA MET A 225 -17.94 -27.86 4.23
C MET A 225 -18.14 -29.36 4.51
N ASN A 226 -17.17 -30.03 5.13
CA ASN A 226 -17.27 -31.44 5.57
C ASN A 226 -17.80 -32.40 4.48
N GLY A 227 -17.42 -32.16 3.22
CA GLY A 227 -17.89 -32.94 2.06
C GLY A 227 -19.20 -32.46 1.43
N TYR A 228 -19.94 -31.56 2.07
CA TYR A 228 -21.23 -31.02 1.61
C TYR A 228 -21.11 -29.63 0.97
N ALA A 229 -22.23 -29.09 0.50
CA ALA A 229 -22.32 -27.80 -0.15
C ALA A 229 -23.36 -26.87 0.51
N LEU A 230 -23.07 -25.57 0.47
CA LEU A 230 -24.01 -24.49 0.79
C LEU A 230 -24.49 -23.90 -0.54
N LYS A 231 -25.77 -24.00 -0.85
CA LYS A 231 -26.34 -23.63 -2.17
C LYS A 231 -27.47 -22.63 -2.01
N SER A 232 -27.50 -21.61 -2.85
CA SER A 232 -28.67 -20.75 -3.02
C SER A 232 -29.54 -21.27 -4.16
N THR A 233 -30.83 -21.50 -3.89
CA THR A 233 -31.86 -21.77 -4.90
C THR A 233 -32.72 -20.53 -5.19
N GLY A 234 -32.16 -19.35 -4.91
CA GLY A 234 -32.81 -18.05 -5.09
C GLY A 234 -32.62 -17.12 -3.90
N GLY A 235 -32.20 -17.64 -2.74
CA GLY A 235 -31.96 -16.86 -1.53
C GLY A 235 -30.67 -16.05 -1.57
N VAL A 236 -30.48 -15.19 -0.57
CA VAL A 236 -29.30 -14.32 -0.48
C VAL A 236 -28.30 -14.90 0.51
N ILE A 237 -27.04 -15.04 0.10
CA ILE A 237 -25.94 -15.40 1.00
C ILE A 237 -24.99 -14.21 1.11
N THR A 238 -24.91 -13.61 2.29
CA THR A 238 -23.97 -12.53 2.59
C THR A 238 -22.83 -13.06 3.44
N LYS A 239 -21.59 -12.77 3.04
CA LYS A 239 -20.39 -13.13 3.82
C LYS A 239 -19.51 -11.91 4.06
N ASP A 240 -18.95 -11.83 5.26
CA ASP A 240 -17.90 -10.86 5.57
C ASP A 240 -16.55 -11.27 4.96
N SER A 241 -15.69 -10.30 4.64
CA SER A 241 -14.37 -10.53 4.03
C SER A 241 -13.41 -11.32 4.92
N THR A 242 -13.64 -11.35 6.23
CA THR A 242 -12.84 -12.09 7.22
C THR A 242 -13.38 -13.48 7.54
N SER A 243 -14.51 -13.87 6.96
CA SER A 243 -15.06 -15.23 7.08
C SER A 243 -14.23 -16.22 6.24
N ILE A 244 -14.04 -17.43 6.76
CA ILE A 244 -13.19 -18.45 6.16
C ILE A 244 -14.04 -19.67 5.83
N PHE A 245 -13.93 -20.18 4.62
CA PHE A 245 -14.53 -21.45 4.22
C PHE A 245 -13.43 -22.48 3.99
N ALA A 246 -13.70 -23.72 4.38
CA ALA A 246 -12.78 -24.84 4.19
C ALA A 246 -13.49 -26.01 3.50
N PRO A 247 -13.12 -26.33 2.24
CA PRO A 247 -12.19 -25.59 1.37
C PRO A 247 -12.76 -24.22 0.95
N ASP A 248 -11.98 -23.35 0.29
CA ASP A 248 -12.44 -22.03 -0.24
C ASP A 248 -12.69 -22.16 -1.75
N ILE A 249 -13.93 -22.53 -2.10
CA ILE A 249 -14.44 -22.87 -3.43
C ILE A 249 -15.87 -22.34 -3.51
N SER A 250 -16.06 -21.24 -4.21
CA SER A 250 -17.35 -20.56 -4.28
C SER A 250 -17.83 -20.43 -5.71
N VAL A 251 -19.15 -20.35 -5.89
CA VAL A 251 -19.79 -19.98 -7.15
C VAL A 251 -20.40 -18.61 -6.97
N THR A 252 -20.05 -17.69 -7.87
CA THR A 252 -20.62 -16.34 -7.91
C THR A 252 -21.32 -16.06 -9.23
N ASP A 253 -22.33 -15.20 -9.21
CA ASP A 253 -22.88 -14.64 -10.45
C ASP A 253 -21.94 -13.55 -11.05
N TRP A 254 -22.32 -13.01 -12.21
CA TRP A 254 -21.54 -11.99 -12.92
C TRP A 254 -21.38 -10.66 -12.15
N ARG A 255 -22.21 -10.43 -11.13
CA ARG A 255 -22.13 -9.26 -10.21
C ARG A 255 -21.27 -9.55 -8.98
N GLY A 256 -20.78 -10.79 -8.83
CA GLY A 256 -19.98 -11.21 -7.69
C GLY A 256 -20.81 -11.68 -6.49
N ASN A 257 -22.13 -11.82 -6.61
CA ASN A 257 -22.95 -12.32 -5.50
C ASN A 257 -22.72 -13.82 -5.32
N LEU A 258 -22.60 -14.25 -4.07
CA LEU A 258 -22.40 -15.65 -3.70
C LEU A 258 -23.66 -16.47 -4.00
N LYS A 259 -23.51 -17.51 -4.83
CA LYS A 259 -24.57 -18.49 -5.19
C LYS A 259 -24.36 -19.83 -4.52
N GLY A 260 -23.15 -20.12 -4.10
CA GLY A 260 -22.89 -21.27 -3.25
C GLY A 260 -21.44 -21.40 -2.88
N HIS A 261 -21.19 -22.29 -1.94
CA HIS A 261 -19.88 -22.71 -1.47
C HIS A 261 -19.84 -24.24 -1.48
N TYR A 262 -18.73 -24.84 -1.93
CA TYR A 262 -18.67 -26.27 -2.25
C TYR A 262 -17.46 -26.95 -1.63
N SER A 263 -17.56 -28.26 -1.43
CA SER A 263 -16.51 -29.11 -0.89
C SER A 263 -15.47 -29.55 -1.93
N SER A 264 -15.73 -29.37 -3.22
CA SER A 264 -14.80 -29.69 -4.31
C SER A 264 -15.02 -28.80 -5.55
N ILE A 265 -13.99 -28.65 -6.38
CA ILE A 265 -14.03 -27.88 -7.63
C ILE A 265 -15.04 -28.51 -8.58
N GLN A 266 -15.03 -29.84 -8.73
CA GLN A 266 -15.98 -30.50 -9.63
C GLN A 266 -17.43 -30.31 -9.18
N SER A 267 -17.69 -30.35 -7.87
CA SER A 267 -19.04 -30.10 -7.33
C SER A 267 -19.49 -28.66 -7.63
N ALA A 268 -18.60 -27.68 -7.47
CA ALA A 268 -18.89 -26.30 -7.82
C ALA A 268 -19.21 -26.14 -9.31
N ILE A 269 -18.43 -26.75 -10.20
CA ILE A 269 -18.64 -26.70 -11.66
C ILE A 269 -19.96 -27.36 -12.05
N ASN A 270 -20.29 -28.52 -11.48
CA ASN A 270 -21.52 -29.23 -11.79
C ASN A 270 -22.77 -28.40 -11.45
N ASN A 271 -22.73 -27.70 -10.31
CA ASN A 271 -23.82 -26.85 -9.82
C ASN A 271 -23.80 -25.42 -10.41
N ALA A 272 -22.70 -25.01 -11.05
CA ALA A 272 -22.65 -23.74 -11.77
C ALA A 272 -23.50 -23.81 -13.05
N VAL A 273 -24.17 -22.69 -13.35
CA VAL A 273 -24.88 -22.47 -14.62
C VAL A 273 -24.13 -21.48 -15.50
N GLU A 274 -24.56 -21.34 -16.76
CA GLU A 274 -23.91 -20.48 -17.75
C GLU A 274 -23.65 -19.06 -17.21
N LYS A 275 -22.43 -18.53 -17.44
CA LYS A 275 -21.93 -17.20 -17.01
C LYS A 275 -21.67 -17.06 -15.50
N GLN A 276 -21.82 -18.12 -14.71
CA GLN A 276 -21.34 -18.13 -13.34
C GLN A 276 -19.84 -18.40 -13.27
N VAL A 277 -19.23 -17.91 -12.20
CA VAL A 277 -17.79 -17.98 -11.96
C VAL A 277 -17.54 -18.86 -10.76
N VAL A 278 -16.80 -19.94 -10.95
CA VAL A 278 -16.21 -20.76 -9.89
C VAL A 278 -14.92 -20.07 -9.45
N ARG A 279 -14.85 -19.67 -8.18
CA ARG A 279 -13.72 -18.98 -7.58
C ARG A 279 -13.02 -19.86 -6.55
N LEU A 280 -11.72 -20.01 -6.71
CA LEU A 280 -10.85 -20.79 -5.85
C LEU A 280 -10.00 -19.87 -4.97
N GLY A 281 -9.94 -20.19 -3.69
CA GLY A 281 -9.04 -19.53 -2.74
C GLY A 281 -7.57 -19.88 -2.94
N THR A 282 -6.74 -19.42 -2.01
CA THR A 282 -5.34 -19.83 -1.93
C THR A 282 -5.24 -21.26 -1.39
N GLY A 283 -4.44 -22.12 -2.02
CA GLY A 283 -4.20 -23.49 -1.59
C GLY A 283 -3.84 -24.43 -2.73
N THR A 284 -3.61 -25.70 -2.38
CA THR A 284 -3.45 -26.79 -3.35
C THR A 284 -4.70 -27.67 -3.34
N PHE A 285 -5.34 -27.80 -4.49
CA PHE A 285 -6.53 -28.61 -4.71
C PHE A 285 -6.12 -29.90 -5.44
N ASN A 286 -6.28 -31.05 -4.77
CA ASN A 286 -5.85 -32.36 -5.28
C ASN A 286 -7.02 -33.10 -5.94
N GLU A 287 -7.57 -32.57 -7.02
CA GLU A 287 -8.68 -33.20 -7.75
C GLU A 287 -8.53 -33.02 -9.27
N ASP A 288 -8.97 -34.02 -10.02
CA ASP A 288 -9.11 -33.92 -11.47
C ASP A 288 -10.42 -33.18 -11.79
N VAL A 289 -10.35 -32.22 -12.71
CA VAL A 289 -11.43 -31.26 -12.98
C VAL A 289 -11.86 -31.37 -14.43
N VAL A 290 -13.15 -31.61 -14.65
CA VAL A 290 -13.81 -31.58 -15.96
C VAL A 290 -14.64 -30.31 -16.06
N LEU A 291 -14.27 -29.44 -16.99
CA LEU A 291 -14.96 -28.17 -17.22
C LEU A 291 -16.31 -28.38 -17.91
N LYS A 292 -17.30 -27.57 -17.51
CA LYS A 292 -18.67 -27.56 -18.03
C LYS A 292 -18.91 -26.31 -18.89
N ASN A 293 -19.80 -26.42 -19.87
CA ASN A 293 -20.12 -25.34 -20.80
C ASN A 293 -20.61 -24.05 -20.13
N GLY A 294 -19.99 -22.92 -20.51
CA GLY A 294 -20.29 -21.60 -20.02
C GLY A 294 -19.92 -21.34 -18.55
N VAL A 295 -19.13 -22.20 -17.90
CA VAL A 295 -18.67 -22.01 -16.52
C VAL A 295 -17.24 -21.49 -16.52
N HIS A 296 -16.98 -20.39 -15.82
CA HIS A 296 -15.63 -19.83 -15.72
C HIS A 296 -14.91 -20.29 -14.45
N LEU A 297 -13.59 -20.50 -14.51
CA LEU A 297 -12.76 -20.91 -13.37
C LEU A 297 -11.70 -19.86 -13.04
N PHE A 298 -11.70 -19.35 -11.81
CA PHE A 298 -10.82 -18.26 -11.36
C PHE A 298 -10.09 -18.65 -10.08
N GLY A 299 -8.77 -18.63 -10.11
CA GLY A 299 -7.94 -18.65 -8.90
C GLY A 299 -7.78 -17.27 -8.27
N LYS A 300 -7.13 -17.24 -7.11
CA LYS A 300 -6.82 -16.00 -6.38
C LYS A 300 -5.50 -15.38 -6.85
N SER A 301 -4.54 -16.20 -7.27
CA SER A 301 -3.27 -15.79 -7.90
C SER A 301 -2.50 -17.04 -8.35
N GLN A 302 -1.77 -16.93 -9.47
CA GLN A 302 -0.97 -18.00 -10.08
C GLN A 302 -0.11 -18.78 -9.08
N SER A 303 0.61 -18.08 -8.19
CA SER A 303 1.51 -18.71 -7.22
C SER A 303 0.79 -19.24 -5.97
N SER A 304 -0.47 -18.87 -5.77
CA SER A 304 -1.22 -19.13 -4.54
C SER A 304 -2.33 -20.17 -4.71
N THR A 305 -2.84 -20.36 -5.92
CA THR A 305 -3.91 -21.32 -6.25
C THR A 305 -3.31 -22.39 -7.15
N ILE A 306 -3.21 -23.61 -6.63
CA ILE A 306 -2.56 -24.73 -7.31
C ILE A 306 -3.57 -25.86 -7.50
N ILE A 307 -3.77 -26.32 -8.72
CA ILE A 307 -4.50 -27.56 -9.01
C ILE A 307 -3.46 -28.66 -9.24
N ASN A 308 -3.44 -29.65 -8.33
CA ASN A 308 -2.57 -30.82 -8.38
C ASN A 308 -3.28 -32.06 -8.95
N GLY A 309 -4.29 -31.81 -9.78
CA GLY A 309 -4.95 -32.80 -10.62
C GLY A 309 -4.96 -32.36 -12.09
N LYS A 310 -5.51 -33.22 -12.92
CA LYS A 310 -5.68 -33.01 -14.37
C LYS A 310 -6.82 -32.02 -14.62
N LEU A 311 -6.72 -31.26 -15.71
CA LEU A 311 -7.82 -30.43 -16.19
C LEU A 311 -8.27 -30.94 -17.58
N ASP A 312 -9.53 -31.35 -17.66
CA ASP A 312 -10.14 -31.99 -18.83
C ASP A 312 -11.29 -31.16 -19.41
N TYR A 313 -11.45 -31.29 -20.73
CA TYR A 313 -12.48 -30.62 -21.51
C TYR A 313 -13.24 -31.64 -22.39
N THR A 314 -14.56 -31.54 -22.43
CA THR A 314 -15.44 -32.39 -23.25
C THR A 314 -16.15 -31.56 -24.33
N GLU A 315 -16.19 -32.10 -25.56
CA GLU A 315 -16.73 -31.52 -26.82
C GLU A 315 -17.96 -30.59 -26.70
N GLY A 316 -17.99 -29.53 -27.53
CA GLY A 316 -19.19 -28.70 -27.79
C GLY A 316 -19.32 -27.42 -26.96
N THR A 317 -18.24 -26.94 -26.34
CA THR A 317 -18.28 -25.86 -25.35
C THR A 317 -18.05 -24.48 -25.98
N LYS A 318 -18.95 -23.53 -25.72
CA LYS A 318 -18.80 -22.11 -26.06
C LYS A 318 -18.27 -21.34 -24.83
N ALA A 319 -17.20 -20.57 -25.03
CA ALA A 319 -16.62 -19.57 -24.12
C ALA A 319 -16.38 -19.99 -22.65
N THR A 320 -15.29 -20.71 -22.39
CA THR A 320 -14.78 -21.01 -21.03
C THR A 320 -13.48 -20.26 -20.75
N TYR A 321 -13.33 -19.70 -19.54
CA TYR A 321 -12.21 -18.83 -19.17
C TYR A 321 -11.51 -19.37 -17.92
N ILE A 322 -10.18 -19.38 -17.92
CA ILE A 322 -9.35 -19.84 -16.81
C ILE A 322 -8.34 -18.77 -16.42
N HIS A 323 -8.35 -18.38 -15.14
CA HIS A 323 -7.58 -17.23 -14.65
C HIS A 323 -6.80 -17.54 -13.37
N ASP A 324 -5.62 -16.94 -13.23
CA ASP A 324 -4.89 -16.71 -11.98
C ASP A 324 -4.65 -17.96 -11.11
N LEU A 325 -4.17 -19.06 -11.73
CA LEU A 325 -3.85 -20.32 -11.04
C LEU A 325 -2.68 -21.10 -11.68
N THR A 326 -2.10 -22.06 -10.96
CA THR A 326 -1.10 -23.01 -11.46
C THR A 326 -1.70 -24.40 -11.58
N ILE A 327 -1.44 -25.11 -12.68
CA ILE A 327 -1.84 -26.50 -12.91
C ILE A 327 -0.57 -27.37 -12.95
N LEU A 328 -0.49 -28.38 -12.07
CA LEU A 328 0.71 -29.20 -11.93
C LEU A 328 0.74 -30.42 -12.85
N LYS A 329 -0.43 -30.90 -13.29
CA LYS A 329 -0.57 -32.05 -14.20
C LYS A 329 -1.03 -31.60 -15.60
N PRO A 330 -0.89 -32.44 -16.64
CA PRO A 330 -1.21 -32.06 -18.01
C PRO A 330 -2.67 -31.64 -18.21
N ILE A 331 -2.88 -30.64 -19.05
CA ILE A 331 -4.20 -30.26 -19.55
C ILE A 331 -4.49 -31.14 -20.76
N THR A 332 -5.63 -31.84 -20.79
CA THR A 332 -6.05 -32.60 -21.98
C THR A 332 -7.20 -31.89 -22.66
N ILE A 333 -6.94 -31.42 -23.88
CA ILE A 333 -7.93 -30.74 -24.72
C ILE A 333 -8.29 -31.69 -25.85
N ILE A 334 -9.54 -32.16 -25.87
CA ILE A 334 -10.02 -33.14 -26.86
C ILE A 334 -10.54 -32.44 -28.12
N SER A 335 -11.19 -31.28 -27.96
CA SER A 335 -11.49 -30.29 -29.00
C SER A 335 -11.86 -28.98 -28.29
N ALA A 336 -11.49 -27.80 -28.77
CA ALA A 336 -11.92 -26.54 -28.13
C ALA A 336 -12.07 -25.43 -29.18
N TYR A 337 -13.22 -24.78 -29.19
CA TYR A 337 -13.49 -23.64 -30.09
C TYR A 337 -13.18 -22.28 -29.43
N ASP A 338 -13.45 -22.13 -28.12
CA ASP A 338 -13.34 -20.85 -27.39
C ASP A 338 -12.84 -21.06 -25.94
N LEU A 339 -11.59 -21.47 -25.80
CA LEU A 339 -10.92 -21.57 -24.50
C LEU A 339 -9.80 -20.54 -24.41
N ALA A 340 -9.73 -19.76 -23.34
CA ALA A 340 -8.53 -18.99 -23.05
C ALA A 340 -8.04 -19.12 -21.62
N PHE A 341 -6.73 -18.98 -21.56
CA PHE A 341 -5.93 -18.96 -20.36
C PHE A 341 -5.39 -17.56 -20.19
N ARG A 342 -5.66 -16.94 -19.05
CA ARG A 342 -4.99 -15.72 -18.64
C ARG A 342 -4.27 -16.00 -17.35
N ASN A 343 -2.99 -15.65 -17.26
CA ASN A 343 -2.27 -15.79 -16.01
C ASN A 343 -2.37 -17.23 -15.47
N VAL A 344 -2.03 -18.23 -16.28
CA VAL A 344 -2.04 -19.66 -15.87
C VAL A 344 -0.66 -20.25 -16.12
N THR A 345 -0.08 -20.91 -15.11
CA THR A 345 1.20 -21.61 -15.24
C THR A 345 0.96 -23.13 -15.28
N SER A 346 1.57 -23.84 -16.24
CA SER A 346 1.55 -25.32 -16.34
C SER A 346 2.96 -25.89 -16.23
N LYS A 347 3.16 -26.94 -15.43
CA LYS A 347 4.50 -27.55 -15.20
C LYS A 347 4.93 -28.58 -16.26
N THR A 348 4.03 -29.04 -17.13
CA THR A 348 4.37 -30.00 -18.20
C THR A 348 4.19 -29.36 -19.57
N SER A 349 5.30 -29.21 -20.29
CA SER A 349 5.41 -28.60 -21.62
C SER A 349 4.63 -29.37 -22.70
N PHE A 350 3.88 -28.62 -23.50
CA PHE A 350 3.54 -28.79 -24.93
C PHE A 350 3.52 -30.18 -25.58
N ALA A 351 2.38 -30.51 -26.19
CA ALA A 351 2.31 -31.37 -27.36
C ALA A 351 1.48 -30.69 -28.47
N MET A 352 2.13 -30.43 -29.60
CA MET A 352 1.71 -29.76 -30.85
C MET A 352 1.23 -28.30 -30.76
N PHE A 353 2.13 -27.40 -31.17
CA PHE A 353 1.84 -25.99 -31.45
C PHE A 353 1.49 -25.82 -32.93
N ASP A 354 0.34 -25.21 -33.23
CA ASP A 354 0.27 -24.19 -34.27
C ASP A 354 0.27 -22.82 -33.58
N VAL A 355 1.13 -21.93 -34.06
CA VAL A 355 1.58 -20.72 -33.37
C VAL A 355 0.44 -19.72 -33.16
N VAL A 356 0.01 -19.51 -31.90
CA VAL A 356 -0.78 -18.35 -31.47
C VAL A 356 -0.30 -17.88 -30.09
N CYS A 357 0.31 -16.69 -30.03
CA CYS A 357 0.60 -15.99 -28.78
C CYS A 357 -0.33 -14.78 -28.61
N LEU A 358 -1.20 -14.88 -27.60
CA LEU A 358 -1.68 -13.85 -26.63
C LEU A 358 -2.37 -12.56 -27.13
N PHE A 359 -3.68 -12.65 -27.40
CA PHE A 359 -4.72 -11.66 -27.05
C PHE A 359 -5.95 -12.40 -26.47
N GLU A 360 -6.68 -11.82 -25.51
CA GLU A 360 -7.88 -12.44 -24.90
C GLU A 360 -9.09 -12.38 -25.86
N PHE A 361 -9.23 -13.44 -26.68
CA PHE A 361 -10.33 -13.81 -27.59
C PHE A 361 -10.62 -12.90 -28.80
N VAL A 362 -10.56 -13.50 -29.99
CA VAL A 362 -11.27 -13.08 -31.21
C VAL A 362 -12.19 -14.24 -31.60
N THR A 363 -13.50 -13.99 -31.75
CA THR A 363 -14.44 -14.95 -32.33
C THR A 363 -14.91 -14.47 -33.69
N VAL A 364 -14.86 -15.35 -34.69
CA VAL A 364 -15.42 -15.15 -36.03
C VAL A 364 -16.52 -16.19 -36.21
N GLU A 365 -17.78 -15.78 -36.09
CA GLU A 365 -18.91 -16.63 -36.50
C GLU A 365 -19.31 -16.23 -37.92
N ASN A 366 -19.26 -17.18 -38.86
CA ASN A 366 -19.76 -16.99 -40.22
C ASN A 366 -21.08 -17.74 -40.36
N THR A 367 -22.18 -17.00 -40.44
CA THR A 367 -23.49 -17.58 -40.80
C THR A 367 -24.16 -16.67 -41.83
N SER A 368 -24.42 -17.24 -43.01
CA SER A 368 -25.21 -16.65 -44.10
C SER A 368 -24.82 -15.23 -44.54
N GLY A 369 -23.65 -15.08 -45.17
CA GLY A 369 -23.29 -13.88 -45.95
C GLY A 369 -22.81 -12.67 -45.15
N ASP A 370 -22.84 -12.73 -43.82
CA ASP A 370 -22.35 -11.69 -42.92
C ASP A 370 -21.18 -12.21 -42.07
N ALA A 371 -20.05 -11.49 -42.08
CA ALA A 371 -18.97 -11.69 -41.14
C ALA A 371 -19.24 -10.88 -39.87
N VAL A 372 -19.30 -11.57 -38.73
CA VAL A 372 -19.43 -10.93 -37.41
C VAL A 372 -18.14 -11.08 -36.63
N LEU A 373 -17.51 -9.94 -36.29
CA LEU A 373 -16.25 -9.89 -35.55
C LEU A 373 -16.50 -9.21 -34.21
N THR A 374 -16.37 -9.98 -33.13
CA THR A 374 -16.61 -9.50 -31.77
C THR A 374 -15.35 -9.58 -30.93
N TRP A 375 -15.07 -8.51 -30.20
CA TRP A 375 -13.99 -8.50 -29.21
C TRP A 375 -14.45 -7.81 -27.93
N ARG A 376 -13.78 -8.14 -26.82
CA ARG A 376 -14.11 -7.63 -25.50
C ARG A 376 -12.95 -6.88 -24.89
N SER A 377 -13.30 -5.83 -24.16
CA SER A 377 -12.41 -5.16 -23.21
C SER A 377 -12.97 -5.30 -21.80
N SER A 378 -12.23 -4.83 -20.80
CA SER A 378 -12.63 -4.91 -19.38
C SER A 378 -14.01 -4.31 -19.08
N ASN A 379 -14.53 -3.40 -19.91
CA ASN A 379 -15.78 -2.68 -19.66
C ASN A 379 -16.82 -2.74 -20.77
N TYR A 380 -16.51 -3.30 -21.95
CA TYR A 380 -17.40 -3.25 -23.13
C TYR A 380 -17.34 -4.51 -23.99
N ASN A 381 -18.47 -4.83 -24.61
CA ASN A 381 -18.57 -5.77 -25.73
C ASN A 381 -18.71 -5.00 -27.04
N PHE A 382 -17.80 -5.24 -27.98
CA PHE A 382 -17.86 -4.69 -29.33
C PHE A 382 -18.23 -5.79 -30.30
N GLY A 383 -19.20 -5.50 -31.16
CA GLY A 383 -19.58 -6.37 -32.26
C GLY A 383 -19.59 -5.61 -33.56
N PHE A 384 -18.92 -6.17 -34.55
CA PHE A 384 -18.89 -5.71 -35.92
C PHE A 384 -19.69 -6.67 -36.79
N ARG A 385 -20.61 -6.19 -37.61
CA ARG A 385 -21.37 -7.03 -38.55
C ARG A 385 -21.33 -6.37 -39.93
N THR A 386 -20.87 -7.07 -40.95
CA THR A 386 -21.12 -6.67 -42.34
C THR A 386 -22.58 -6.96 -42.67
N LEU A 387 -23.28 -6.09 -43.40
CA LEU A 387 -24.72 -6.28 -43.71
C LEU A 387 -24.99 -6.63 -45.19
N GLY A 388 -23.98 -7.05 -45.94
CA GLY A 388 -24.02 -7.03 -47.41
C GLY A 388 -24.16 -5.60 -47.96
N SER A 389 -23.81 -5.36 -49.24
CA SER A 389 -23.85 -4.05 -49.92
C SER A 389 -22.82 -2.97 -49.49
N GLY A 390 -21.71 -3.36 -48.82
CA GLY A 390 -20.64 -2.42 -48.44
C GLY A 390 -20.91 -1.61 -47.17
N ASN A 391 -22.04 -1.85 -46.51
CA ASN A 391 -22.37 -1.25 -45.22
C ASN A 391 -22.04 -2.19 -44.06
N CYS A 392 -21.57 -1.62 -42.96
CA CYS A 392 -21.27 -2.33 -41.72
C CYS A 392 -22.13 -1.76 -40.58
N ALA A 393 -22.47 -2.57 -39.60
CA ALA A 393 -23.08 -2.14 -38.36
C ALA A 393 -22.13 -2.41 -37.20
N ILE A 394 -22.02 -1.44 -36.30
CA ILE A 394 -21.31 -1.61 -35.03
C ILE A 394 -22.29 -1.54 -33.89
N ARG A 395 -22.08 -2.43 -32.93
CA ARG A 395 -22.72 -2.36 -31.63
C ARG A 395 -21.67 -2.33 -30.52
N ALA A 396 -21.77 -1.37 -29.62
CA ALA A 396 -21.08 -1.38 -28.34
C ALA A 396 -22.08 -1.45 -27.19
N THR A 397 -21.89 -2.41 -26.31
CA THR A 397 -22.80 -2.68 -25.19
C THR A 397 -22.02 -2.71 -23.88
N LYS A 398 -22.49 -1.95 -22.89
CA LYS A 398 -22.01 -1.97 -21.50
C LYS A 398 -23.02 -2.74 -20.64
N ARG A 399 -22.62 -3.21 -19.45
CA ARG A 399 -23.46 -4.02 -18.55
C ARG A 399 -24.78 -3.36 -18.09
N SER A 400 -24.96 -2.05 -18.26
CA SER A 400 -26.15 -1.28 -17.89
C SER A 400 -27.16 -1.06 -19.02
N GLY A 401 -26.86 -1.49 -20.25
CA GLY A 401 -27.71 -1.28 -21.42
C GLY A 401 -26.89 -1.03 -22.68
N LEU A 402 -27.59 -0.90 -23.80
CA LEU A 402 -26.98 -0.58 -25.09
C LEU A 402 -26.40 0.83 -25.03
N VAL A 403 -25.07 0.95 -25.15
CA VAL A 403 -24.37 2.25 -25.05
C VAL A 403 -24.29 2.91 -26.41
N PHE A 404 -24.17 2.11 -27.47
CA PHE A 404 -24.09 2.61 -28.83
C PHE A 404 -24.54 1.57 -29.85
N GLN A 405 -25.45 1.94 -30.74
CA GLN A 405 -25.79 1.20 -31.96
C GLN A 405 -25.99 2.23 -33.05
N ASP A 406 -25.09 2.26 -34.02
CA ASP A 406 -25.30 3.05 -35.21
C ASP A 406 -25.84 2.15 -36.32
N GLY A 407 -26.81 2.68 -37.05
CA GLY A 407 -27.58 1.91 -38.04
C GLY A 407 -26.72 1.48 -39.22
N HIS A 408 -25.80 2.32 -39.69
CA HIS A 408 -24.97 2.02 -40.87
C HIS A 408 -23.69 2.85 -40.87
N VAL A 409 -22.54 2.18 -40.97
CA VAL A 409 -21.23 2.80 -41.17
C VAL A 409 -20.66 2.34 -42.51
N THR A 410 -20.13 3.26 -43.30
CA THR A 410 -19.72 2.98 -44.69
C THR A 410 -18.36 2.28 -44.81
N ASN A 411 -17.55 2.28 -43.74
CA ASN A 411 -16.30 1.51 -43.64
C ASN A 411 -15.83 1.35 -42.17
N LEU A 412 -14.91 0.41 -41.95
CA LEU A 412 -14.33 0.05 -40.64
C LEU A 412 -13.59 1.22 -39.94
N SER A 413 -13.05 2.18 -40.70
CA SER A 413 -12.31 3.33 -40.16
C SER A 413 -13.23 4.38 -39.52
N GLN A 414 -14.35 4.73 -40.18
CA GLN A 414 -15.39 5.57 -39.58
C GLN A 414 -15.97 4.90 -38.32
N ALA A 415 -16.13 3.60 -38.42
CA ALA A 415 -16.60 2.73 -37.37
C ALA A 415 -15.73 2.81 -36.09
N PHE A 416 -14.41 2.73 -36.24
CA PHE A 416 -13.45 2.84 -35.14
C PHE A 416 -13.37 4.27 -34.57
N LEU A 417 -13.53 5.29 -35.43
CA LEU A 417 -13.62 6.70 -35.00
C LEU A 417 -14.85 6.95 -34.09
N ILE A 418 -15.97 6.30 -34.39
CA ILE A 418 -17.22 6.43 -33.61
C ILE A 418 -17.12 5.70 -32.25
N LEU A 419 -16.47 4.52 -32.21
CA LEU A 419 -16.24 3.79 -30.96
C LEU A 419 -15.20 4.44 -30.04
N THR A 420 -14.19 5.10 -30.60
CA THR A 420 -13.14 5.77 -29.81
C THR A 420 -13.51 7.21 -29.43
N SER A 421 -14.52 7.79 -30.07
CA SER A 421 -15.14 9.07 -29.68
C SER A 421 -16.17 8.95 -28.57
N THR A 422 -16.70 7.75 -28.30
CA THR A 422 -17.53 7.49 -27.13
C THR A 422 -16.64 7.36 -25.88
N ALA A 423 -16.66 8.39 -25.03
CA ALA A 423 -15.76 8.56 -23.87
C ALA A 423 -15.66 7.33 -22.94
N GLU A 424 -16.74 6.54 -22.88
CA GLU A 424 -16.85 5.36 -22.05
C GLU A 424 -15.92 4.22 -22.50
N ILE A 425 -15.77 4.00 -23.81
CA ILE A 425 -15.06 2.86 -24.42
C ILE A 425 -13.54 3.02 -24.39
N LYS A 426 -13.08 4.26 -24.50
CA LYS A 426 -11.70 4.72 -24.72
C LYS A 426 -10.66 4.27 -23.67
N ASN A 427 -11.09 3.89 -22.47
CA ASN A 427 -10.20 3.51 -21.35
C ASN A 427 -9.84 2.02 -21.29
N SER A 428 -10.42 1.19 -22.16
CA SER A 428 -10.41 -0.27 -21.97
C SER A 428 -9.43 -1.03 -22.89
N PHE A 429 -8.75 -0.33 -23.80
CA PHE A 429 -8.01 -0.90 -24.93
C PHE A 429 -6.50 -1.14 -24.70
N PHE A 430 -5.96 -0.89 -23.50
CA PHE A 430 -4.52 -1.01 -23.24
C PHE A 430 -4.03 -2.46 -23.03
N CYS A 431 -3.15 -2.97 -23.91
CA CYS A 431 -2.34 -4.18 -23.70
C CYS A 431 -0.84 -3.91 -23.98
N GLN A 432 0.02 -4.60 -23.23
CA GLN A 432 1.48 -4.57 -23.29
C GLN A 432 2.00 -5.31 -24.55
N ASN A 433 2.97 -4.74 -25.27
CA ASN A 433 3.58 -5.20 -26.53
C ASN A 433 2.79 -4.94 -27.82
N THR A 434 3.06 -3.79 -28.46
CA THR A 434 2.40 -3.35 -29.71
C THR A 434 3.18 -3.65 -31.00
N TYR A 435 4.40 -4.18 -30.94
CA TYR A 435 5.19 -4.50 -32.15
C TYR A 435 4.79 -5.81 -32.85
N ASP A 436 4.20 -6.78 -32.14
CA ASP A 436 3.69 -8.02 -32.77
C ASP A 436 2.42 -7.79 -33.59
N LEU A 437 1.62 -6.76 -33.26
CA LEU A 437 0.37 -6.45 -33.96
C LEU A 437 0.60 -5.97 -35.41
N THR A 438 1.63 -5.16 -35.67
CA THR A 438 1.88 -4.61 -37.01
C THR A 438 2.38 -5.69 -37.98
N ALA A 439 3.28 -6.57 -37.53
CA ALA A 439 3.76 -7.71 -38.31
C ALA A 439 2.67 -8.77 -38.53
N TYR A 440 1.80 -8.98 -37.54
CA TYR A 440 0.66 -9.90 -37.63
C TYR A 440 -0.46 -9.37 -38.54
N TRP A 441 -0.72 -8.06 -38.54
CA TRP A 441 -1.71 -7.42 -39.44
C TRP A 441 -1.25 -7.37 -40.89
N GLU A 442 0.03 -7.11 -41.17
CA GLU A 442 0.58 -7.23 -42.53
C GLU A 442 0.52 -8.68 -43.05
N ALA A 443 0.79 -9.67 -42.20
CA ALA A 443 0.68 -11.09 -42.54
C ALA A 443 -0.78 -11.52 -42.79
N THR A 444 -1.73 -11.03 -41.98
CA THR A 444 -3.17 -11.34 -42.10
C THR A 444 -3.76 -10.73 -43.37
N ILE A 445 -3.39 -9.48 -43.72
CA ILE A 445 -3.80 -8.81 -44.97
C ILE A 445 -3.19 -9.51 -46.20
N ASN A 446 -1.93 -9.96 -46.12
CA ASN A 446 -1.31 -10.76 -47.19
C ASN A 446 -1.99 -12.14 -47.36
N SER A 447 -2.51 -12.75 -46.28
CA SER A 447 -3.27 -14.01 -46.36
C SER A 447 -4.67 -13.84 -46.97
N LEU A 448 -5.34 -12.71 -46.70
CA LEU A 448 -6.68 -12.40 -47.22
C LEU A 448 -6.67 -11.95 -48.69
N SER A 449 -5.58 -11.35 -49.14
CA SER A 449 -5.38 -10.92 -50.54
C SER A 449 -4.96 -12.05 -51.48
N GLY A 450 -4.49 -13.18 -50.94
CA GLY A 450 -4.11 -14.38 -51.70
C GLY A 450 -5.27 -15.29 -52.11
N ASN A 451 -6.46 -15.12 -51.53
CA ASN A 451 -7.64 -15.90 -51.88
C ASN A 451 -8.44 -15.17 -52.96
N THR A 452 -8.44 -15.71 -54.17
CA THR A 452 -9.25 -15.27 -55.30
C THR A 452 -10.74 -15.24 -54.93
N TYR A 453 -11.26 -14.06 -54.60
CA TYR A 453 -12.68 -13.76 -54.59
C TYR A 453 -12.95 -12.58 -55.52
N SER A 454 -13.64 -12.86 -56.62
CA SER A 454 -14.19 -11.88 -57.54
C SER A 454 -15.45 -11.23 -56.93
N GLY A 455 -15.38 -9.95 -56.57
CA GLY A 455 -16.56 -9.14 -56.24
C GLY A 455 -16.33 -8.17 -55.08
N ASP A 456 -16.22 -6.88 -55.42
CA ASP A 456 -16.33 -5.66 -54.58
C ASP A 456 -15.51 -5.46 -53.30
N ALA A 457 -14.92 -6.47 -52.65
CA ALA A 457 -14.16 -6.28 -51.41
C ALA A 457 -12.75 -5.65 -51.62
N SER A 458 -12.19 -5.74 -52.83
CA SER A 458 -10.84 -5.24 -53.14
C SER A 458 -10.71 -3.71 -53.21
N ARG A 459 -11.83 -2.97 -53.20
CA ARG A 459 -11.82 -1.49 -53.19
C ARG A 459 -11.73 -0.87 -51.80
N VAL A 460 -11.94 -1.64 -50.73
CA VAL A 460 -12.06 -1.10 -49.35
C VAL A 460 -10.71 -1.01 -48.63
N PHE A 461 -9.73 -1.84 -48.98
CA PHE A 461 -8.43 -1.86 -48.30
C PHE A 461 -7.34 -1.14 -49.11
N ARG A 462 -7.29 0.20 -49.03
CA ARG A 462 -6.08 0.94 -49.43
C ARG A 462 -5.08 0.97 -48.28
N LYS A 463 -3.83 0.63 -48.60
CA LYS A 463 -2.65 0.53 -47.70
C LYS A 463 -2.38 1.81 -46.89
N ASP A 464 -2.83 2.97 -47.35
CA ASP A 464 -2.41 4.28 -46.85
C ASP A 464 -3.21 4.78 -45.61
N ALA A 465 -4.32 4.12 -45.26
CA ALA A 465 -5.17 4.49 -44.11
C ALA A 465 -4.81 3.73 -42.82
N VAL A 466 -4.04 2.64 -42.91
CA VAL A 466 -3.69 1.80 -41.75
C VAL A 466 -2.45 2.35 -41.03
N SER A 467 -1.52 2.98 -41.77
CA SER A 467 -0.34 3.61 -41.18
C SER A 467 -0.71 4.76 -40.24
N SER A 468 -1.67 5.61 -40.60
CA SER A 468 -2.09 6.78 -39.81
C SER A 468 -2.87 6.45 -38.53
N ILE A 469 -3.54 5.29 -38.45
CA ILE A 469 -4.38 4.88 -37.30
C ILE A 469 -3.54 4.16 -36.22
N ILE A 470 -2.46 3.49 -36.61
CA ILE A 470 -1.50 2.88 -35.68
C ILE A 470 -0.74 3.98 -34.89
N TRP A 471 -0.60 5.17 -35.46
CA TRP A 471 0.15 6.30 -34.88
C TRP A 471 -0.49 6.96 -33.64
N GLU A 472 -1.82 6.92 -33.48
CA GLU A 472 -2.50 7.48 -32.29
C GLU A 472 -2.39 6.58 -31.03
N TYR A 473 -2.07 5.29 -31.19
CA TYR A 473 -2.14 4.30 -30.11
C TYR A 473 -0.89 4.28 -29.22
N PHE A 474 0.27 4.71 -29.75
CA PHE A 474 1.56 4.62 -29.08
C PHE A 474 1.81 5.69 -27.99
N TRP A 475 0.95 6.70 -27.83
CA TRP A 475 1.14 7.74 -26.78
C TRP A 475 1.15 7.21 -25.36
N LYS A 476 0.22 6.31 -25.07
CA LYS A 476 -0.36 6.29 -23.72
C LYS A 476 0.42 5.37 -22.78
N CYS A 477 1.49 4.74 -23.25
CA CYS A 477 2.28 3.76 -22.50
C CYS A 477 3.70 4.28 -22.21
N GLY A 478 3.88 5.29 -21.36
CA GLY A 478 5.24 5.70 -20.98
C GLY A 478 5.40 6.87 -19.99
N LEU A 479 5.20 6.57 -18.70
CA LEU A 479 5.74 7.22 -17.46
C LEU A 479 5.60 8.75 -17.25
N GLY A 480 4.87 9.11 -16.18
CA GLY A 480 5.26 10.15 -15.21
C GLY A 480 5.23 11.63 -15.65
N LYS A 481 4.12 12.30 -15.30
CA LYS A 481 3.87 13.76 -15.23
C LYS A 481 3.65 14.59 -16.52
N ALA A 482 2.69 15.50 -16.35
CA ALA A 482 2.09 16.53 -17.22
C ALA A 482 0.99 15.99 -18.16
N SER A 483 -0.26 16.45 -18.14
CA SER A 483 -0.81 17.77 -17.80
C SER A 483 -2.22 17.69 -17.17
N HIS A 484 -2.43 18.43 -16.08
CA HIS A 484 -3.75 18.84 -15.59
C HIS A 484 -4.02 20.28 -16.05
N SER A 485 -4.20 20.44 -17.35
CA SER A 485 -4.78 21.65 -17.93
C SER A 485 -5.80 21.25 -18.98
N LEU A 486 -7.06 21.17 -18.53
CA LEU A 486 -8.30 21.41 -19.29
C LEU A 486 -9.49 20.83 -18.48
N SER A 487 -9.92 21.52 -17.42
CA SER A 487 -11.36 21.57 -17.15
C SER A 487 -11.70 22.79 -16.28
N LYS A 488 -12.40 23.74 -16.91
CA LYS A 488 -13.67 24.33 -16.44
C LYS A 488 -13.91 25.66 -17.18
N SER A 489 -14.82 25.64 -18.14
CA SER A 489 -15.70 26.79 -18.37
C SER A 489 -17.04 26.46 -17.71
N SER A 490 -17.37 27.24 -16.68
CA SER A 490 -18.71 27.33 -16.13
C SER A 490 -19.61 28.04 -17.12
N ASP A 491 -20.69 27.41 -17.54
CA ASP A 491 -21.97 28.08 -17.83
C ASP A 491 -23.10 27.06 -17.64
N GLU A 492 -24.21 27.58 -17.11
CA GLU A 492 -25.34 26.85 -16.57
C GLU A 492 -26.08 26.01 -17.62
N GLY A 493 -26.43 24.77 -17.26
CA GLY A 493 -27.51 24.01 -17.89
C GLY A 493 -27.27 23.53 -19.34
N LYS A 494 -26.49 22.46 -19.51
CA LYS A 494 -26.63 21.38 -20.53
C LYS A 494 -25.51 20.36 -20.36
N GLU A 495 -25.74 19.13 -20.83
CA GLU A 495 -24.89 17.94 -20.68
C GLU A 495 -23.38 18.18 -20.85
N ASN A 496 -22.59 17.76 -19.85
CA ASN A 496 -21.13 17.88 -19.84
C ASN A 496 -20.47 16.83 -20.76
N SER A 497 -20.25 17.21 -22.02
CA SER A 497 -19.20 16.65 -22.86
C SER A 497 -17.84 17.24 -22.47
N VAL A 498 -16.87 16.39 -22.13
CA VAL A 498 -15.45 16.78 -22.00
C VAL A 498 -14.93 17.22 -23.38
N PRO A 499 -14.14 18.31 -23.52
CA PRO A 499 -13.63 18.72 -24.82
C PRO A 499 -12.65 17.66 -25.34
N MET A 500 -12.96 17.01 -26.46
CA MET A 500 -11.95 16.41 -27.32
C MET A 500 -10.94 17.51 -27.69
N VAL A 501 -9.66 17.32 -27.37
CA VAL A 501 -8.60 18.06 -28.07
C VAL A 501 -8.74 17.65 -29.52
N SER A 502 -9.25 18.57 -30.32
CA SER A 502 -9.50 18.37 -31.73
C SER A 502 -8.20 18.01 -32.45
N THR A 503 -8.25 16.98 -33.29
CA THR A 503 -7.29 16.73 -34.38
C THR A 503 -7.20 17.89 -35.39
N SER A 504 -7.89 19.02 -35.12
CA SER A 504 -7.87 20.24 -35.93
C SER A 504 -6.79 21.25 -35.54
N ASP A 505 -6.00 21.02 -34.48
CA ASP A 505 -4.86 21.90 -34.17
C ASP A 505 -3.70 21.55 -35.12
N PRO A 506 -3.24 22.49 -35.97
CA PRO A 506 -2.21 22.20 -36.96
C PRO A 506 -0.95 21.61 -36.32
N GLY A 507 -0.43 20.52 -36.89
CA GLY A 507 0.83 19.92 -36.48
C GLY A 507 0.77 18.86 -35.38
N MET A 508 -0.40 18.58 -34.79
CA MET A 508 -0.48 17.52 -33.77
C MET A 508 0.01 16.16 -34.31
N GLY A 509 -0.36 15.77 -35.54
CA GLY A 509 0.14 14.52 -36.15
C GLY A 509 1.67 14.46 -36.26
N GLU A 510 2.32 15.57 -36.64
CA GLU A 510 3.79 15.68 -36.72
C GLU A 510 4.43 15.56 -35.32
N TYR A 511 3.82 16.16 -34.30
CA TYR A 511 4.26 16.06 -32.90
C TYR A 511 4.22 14.64 -32.36
N TRP A 512 3.11 13.96 -32.65
CA TRP A 512 2.93 12.56 -32.33
C TRP A 512 3.96 11.68 -33.03
N GLU A 513 4.28 12.02 -34.28
CA GLU A 513 5.35 11.39 -35.04
C GLU A 513 6.69 11.41 -34.29
N ALA A 514 7.10 12.63 -33.91
CA ALA A 514 8.34 12.87 -33.20
C ALA A 514 8.38 12.19 -31.82
N LYS A 515 7.26 12.15 -31.09
CA LYS A 515 7.22 11.51 -29.77
C LYS A 515 7.33 9.99 -29.83
N ASN A 516 6.62 9.29 -30.71
CA ASN A 516 6.74 7.83 -30.70
C ASN A 516 8.16 7.42 -31.14
N GLN A 517 8.79 8.19 -32.02
CA GLN A 517 10.21 8.01 -32.32
C GLN A 517 11.07 8.18 -31.06
N LEU A 518 10.86 9.23 -30.26
CA LEU A 518 11.56 9.43 -28.99
C LEU A 518 11.34 8.26 -28.01
N ASN A 519 10.11 7.78 -27.87
CA ASN A 519 9.76 6.64 -27.01
C ASN A 519 10.48 5.35 -27.44
N PHE A 520 10.54 5.08 -28.75
CA PHE A 520 11.26 3.94 -29.30
C PHE A 520 12.76 3.98 -28.96
N ILE A 521 13.38 5.15 -29.04
CA ILE A 521 14.79 5.34 -28.67
C ILE A 521 14.99 5.02 -27.18
N HIS A 522 14.10 5.48 -26.30
CA HIS A 522 14.16 5.19 -24.86
C HIS A 522 14.01 3.70 -24.54
N GLU A 523 13.06 3.00 -25.18
CA GLU A 523 12.84 1.56 -24.97
C GLU A 523 14.04 0.72 -25.43
N ASN A 524 14.63 1.06 -26.59
CA ASN A 524 15.81 0.38 -27.09
C ASN A 524 17.02 0.62 -26.18
N LYS A 525 17.23 1.85 -25.71
CA LYS A 525 18.29 2.18 -24.73
C LYS A 525 18.11 1.38 -23.44
N ARG A 526 16.87 1.22 -22.95
CA ARG A 526 16.54 0.43 -21.75
C ARG A 526 16.85 -1.05 -21.96
N ARG A 527 16.39 -1.65 -23.06
CA ARG A 527 16.62 -3.07 -23.39
C ARG A 527 18.11 -3.39 -23.52
N ASP A 528 18.88 -2.51 -24.16
CA ASP A 528 20.33 -2.70 -24.30
C ASP A 528 21.07 -2.59 -22.95
N SER A 529 20.58 -1.75 -22.03
CA SER A 529 21.13 -1.64 -20.66
C SER A 529 20.83 -2.88 -19.79
N GLU A 530 19.65 -3.49 -19.96
CA GLU A 530 19.25 -4.72 -19.26
C GLU A 530 20.08 -5.95 -19.71
N LEU A 531 20.64 -5.90 -20.93
CA LEU A 531 21.48 -6.95 -21.51
C LEU A 531 22.98 -6.83 -21.15
N ARG A 532 23.37 -5.99 -20.17
CA ARG A 532 24.76 -5.73 -19.73
C ARG A 532 25.74 -5.29 -20.84
N ARG A 533 25.26 -4.84 -21.99
CA ARG A 533 26.11 -4.11 -22.96
C ARG A 533 26.27 -2.70 -22.41
N SER A 534 27.49 -2.16 -22.27
CA SER A 534 27.61 -0.75 -21.88
C SER A 534 26.85 0.09 -22.92
N PRO A 535 25.88 0.93 -22.54
CA PRO A 535 25.16 1.74 -23.50
C PRO A 535 26.18 2.67 -24.17
N ASP A 536 26.54 2.39 -25.42
CA ASP A 536 27.36 3.33 -26.19
C ASP A 536 26.48 4.54 -26.44
N GLN A 537 26.65 5.60 -25.65
CA GLN A 537 25.82 6.81 -25.72
C GLN A 537 25.85 7.42 -27.13
N LYS A 538 26.93 7.19 -27.90
CA LYS A 538 27.02 7.59 -29.31
C LYS A 538 26.04 6.85 -30.22
N LYS A 539 25.63 5.63 -29.86
CA LYS A 539 24.75 4.77 -30.67
C LYS A 539 23.41 5.44 -30.97
N TYR A 540 22.78 6.05 -29.96
CA TYR A 540 21.45 6.65 -30.08
C TYR A 540 21.46 8.16 -30.34
N ARG A 541 22.64 8.80 -30.29
CA ARG A 541 22.76 10.26 -30.38
C ARG A 541 22.13 10.84 -31.66
N ASN A 542 22.35 10.18 -32.80
CA ASN A 542 21.80 10.62 -34.08
C ASN A 542 20.27 10.47 -34.13
N GLU A 543 19.71 9.42 -33.51
CA GLU A 543 18.27 9.20 -33.44
C GLU A 543 17.58 10.26 -32.55
N TYR A 544 18.22 10.63 -31.44
CA TYR A 544 17.73 11.73 -30.60
C TYR A 544 17.81 13.09 -31.31
N LEU A 545 18.86 13.34 -32.09
CA LEU A 545 18.98 14.57 -32.89
C LEU A 545 17.89 14.66 -33.98
N ASP A 546 17.52 13.54 -34.59
CA ASP A 546 16.43 13.49 -35.56
C ASP A 546 15.08 13.81 -34.91
N ALA A 547 14.77 13.17 -33.77
CA ALA A 547 13.56 13.47 -33.00
C ALA A 547 13.53 14.95 -32.54
N LEU A 548 14.66 15.48 -32.07
CA LEU A 548 14.80 16.88 -31.66
C LEU A 548 14.55 17.84 -32.82
N SER A 549 15.05 17.53 -34.02
CA SER A 549 14.83 18.33 -35.23
C SER A 549 13.34 18.42 -35.56
N LYS A 550 12.62 17.29 -35.50
CA LYS A 550 11.16 17.26 -35.75
C LYS A 550 10.40 18.14 -34.75
N PHE A 551 10.71 18.05 -33.45
CA PHE A 551 10.10 18.93 -32.45
C PHE A 551 10.38 20.41 -32.70
N LYS A 552 11.62 20.78 -33.07
CA LYS A 552 11.96 22.17 -33.40
C LYS A 552 11.17 22.68 -34.61
N THR A 553 11.02 21.87 -35.65
CA THR A 553 10.21 22.21 -36.83
C THR A 553 8.74 22.45 -36.47
N ILE A 554 8.16 21.67 -35.55
CA ILE A 554 6.79 21.85 -35.08
C ILE A 554 6.62 23.20 -34.36
N VAL A 555 7.57 23.55 -33.49
CA VAL A 555 7.56 24.82 -32.76
C VAL A 555 7.65 26.02 -33.72
N GLU A 556 8.47 25.91 -34.77
CA GLU A 556 8.62 26.95 -35.79
C GLU A 556 7.38 27.08 -36.69
N LYS A 557 6.77 25.96 -37.07
CA LYS A 557 5.66 25.90 -38.03
C LYS A 557 4.31 26.24 -37.40
N TYR A 558 4.12 25.91 -36.12
CA TYR A 558 2.83 26.03 -35.43
C TYR A 558 2.93 26.70 -34.05
N PRO A 559 3.57 27.88 -33.91
CA PRO A 559 3.97 28.44 -32.62
C PRO A 559 2.80 28.71 -31.64
N ASP A 560 1.58 28.95 -32.12
CA ASP A 560 0.40 29.20 -31.27
C ASP A 560 -0.42 27.93 -30.94
N SER A 561 -0.06 26.80 -31.54
CA SER A 561 -0.77 25.52 -31.36
C SER A 561 -0.45 24.87 -30.02
N LEU A 562 -1.32 23.97 -29.58
CA LEU A 562 -1.02 23.08 -28.45
C LEU A 562 0.18 22.18 -28.74
N CYS A 563 0.40 21.75 -29.99
CA CYS A 563 1.49 20.85 -30.33
C CYS A 563 2.87 21.51 -30.16
N ALA A 564 3.01 22.79 -30.51
CA ALA A 564 4.24 23.55 -30.25
C ALA A 564 4.52 23.72 -28.76
N ARG A 565 3.47 23.98 -27.95
CA ARG A 565 3.59 24.05 -26.49
C ARG A 565 4.13 22.75 -25.91
N LEU A 566 3.57 21.61 -26.33
CA LEU A 566 4.02 20.30 -25.89
C LEU A 566 5.42 19.93 -26.43
N ALA A 567 5.74 20.31 -27.66
CA ALA A 567 7.05 20.09 -28.28
C ALA A 567 8.19 20.79 -27.54
N VAL A 568 7.95 22.00 -26.99
CA VAL A 568 8.93 22.74 -26.19
C VAL A 568 9.40 21.94 -24.95
N HIS A 569 8.47 21.29 -24.25
CA HIS A 569 8.78 20.43 -23.10
C HIS A 569 9.57 19.18 -23.51
N GLU A 570 9.23 18.59 -24.65
CA GLU A 570 9.93 17.40 -25.18
C GLU A 570 11.35 17.70 -25.67
N ILE A 571 11.57 18.88 -26.27
CA ILE A 571 12.92 19.38 -26.60
C ILE A 571 13.75 19.48 -25.32
N GLY A 572 13.16 20.04 -24.26
CA GLY A 572 13.78 20.15 -22.95
C GLY A 572 14.23 18.79 -22.39
N ARG A 573 13.34 17.81 -22.35
CA ARG A 573 13.61 16.46 -21.83
C ARG A 573 14.58 15.66 -22.70
N THR A 574 14.51 15.84 -24.02
CA THR A 574 15.39 15.15 -24.97
C THR A 574 16.84 15.57 -24.80
N CYS A 575 17.12 16.88 -24.71
CA CYS A 575 18.48 17.38 -24.49
C CYS A 575 19.07 16.93 -23.14
N LEU A 576 18.25 16.86 -22.09
CA LEU A 576 18.68 16.27 -20.80
C LEU A 576 19.01 14.78 -20.94
N SER A 577 18.19 14.02 -21.68
CA SER A 577 18.39 12.58 -21.92
C SER A 577 19.62 12.25 -22.77
N MET A 578 20.06 13.22 -23.58
CA MET A 578 21.30 13.18 -24.37
C MET A 578 22.54 13.62 -23.57
N GLU A 579 22.38 14.08 -22.33
CA GLU A 579 23.45 14.72 -21.54
C GLU A 579 24.04 15.97 -22.21
N GLU A 580 23.23 16.64 -23.05
CA GLU A 580 23.57 17.90 -23.74
C GLU A 580 22.60 19.03 -23.31
N PRO A 581 22.51 19.37 -22.01
CA PRO A 581 21.52 20.32 -21.50
C PRO A 581 21.71 21.74 -22.06
N GLU A 582 22.95 22.12 -22.39
CA GLU A 582 23.26 23.45 -22.94
C GLU A 582 22.59 23.69 -24.29
N ALA A 583 22.46 22.66 -25.13
CA ALA A 583 21.82 22.78 -26.44
C ALA A 583 20.32 23.07 -26.33
N GLY A 584 19.64 22.39 -25.39
CA GLY A 584 18.24 22.62 -25.07
C GLY A 584 18.02 24.00 -24.44
N PHE A 585 18.84 24.34 -23.45
CA PHE A 585 18.81 25.64 -22.78
C PHE A 585 19.03 26.82 -23.74
N ASN A 586 20.01 26.73 -24.65
CA ASN A 586 20.28 27.77 -25.64
C ASN A 586 19.12 27.95 -26.62
N TYR A 587 18.53 26.84 -27.07
CA TYR A 587 17.36 26.88 -27.94
C TYR A 587 16.16 27.54 -27.24
N LEU A 588 15.82 27.10 -26.03
CA LEU A 588 14.70 27.63 -25.25
C LEU A 588 14.90 29.11 -24.90
N ASN A 589 16.10 29.54 -24.52
CA ASN A 589 16.39 30.96 -24.27
C ASN A 589 16.31 31.82 -25.54
N THR A 590 16.71 31.27 -26.69
CA THR A 590 16.56 31.95 -27.97
C THR A 590 15.08 32.13 -28.28
N LEU A 591 14.29 31.07 -28.12
CA LEU A 591 12.84 31.08 -28.35
C LEU A 591 12.11 32.01 -27.38
N LEU A 592 12.54 32.09 -26.12
CA LEU A 592 12.01 33.01 -25.12
C LEU A 592 12.16 34.48 -25.55
N LYS A 593 13.26 34.83 -26.23
CA LYS A 593 13.55 36.18 -26.71
C LYS A 593 12.95 36.49 -28.07
N SER A 594 12.85 35.49 -28.95
CA SER A 594 12.47 35.68 -30.36
C SER A 594 11.00 35.40 -30.65
N SER A 595 10.31 34.61 -29.81
CA SER A 595 8.94 34.20 -30.06
C SER A 595 7.96 35.36 -29.93
N LYS A 596 7.07 35.48 -30.93
CA LYS A 596 5.96 36.45 -30.93
C LYS A 596 4.70 35.90 -30.26
N SER A 597 4.64 34.58 -30.00
CA SER A 597 3.49 33.94 -29.36
C SER A 597 3.60 34.05 -27.85
N LYS A 598 2.68 34.80 -27.23
CA LYS A 598 2.60 34.92 -25.77
C LYS A 598 2.33 33.57 -25.09
N LYS A 599 1.54 32.70 -25.73
CA LYS A 599 1.22 31.35 -25.21
C LYS A 599 2.45 30.45 -25.25
N LEU A 600 3.25 30.52 -26.32
CA LEU A 600 4.49 29.76 -26.41
C LEU A 600 5.56 30.27 -25.44
N VAL A 601 5.68 31.60 -25.30
CA VAL A 601 6.61 32.21 -24.33
C VAL A 601 6.35 31.71 -22.91
N PHE A 602 5.09 31.59 -22.52
CA PHE A 602 4.69 31.04 -21.22
C PHE A 602 5.21 29.60 -21.03
N GLU A 603 4.99 28.72 -22.00
CA GLU A 603 5.45 27.32 -21.93
C GLU A 603 6.97 27.17 -21.99
N VAL A 604 7.64 28.06 -22.71
CA VAL A 604 9.10 28.12 -22.75
C VAL A 604 9.67 28.52 -21.39
N MET A 605 9.01 29.44 -20.68
CA MET A 605 9.38 29.78 -19.30
C MET A 605 9.22 28.57 -18.38
N ASP A 606 8.11 27.85 -18.47
CA ASP A 606 7.89 26.63 -17.67
C ASP A 606 8.94 25.54 -17.98
N ALA A 607 9.20 25.28 -19.26
CA ALA A 607 10.21 24.31 -19.69
C ALA A 607 11.65 24.68 -19.31
N LEU A 608 11.94 25.95 -18.98
CA LEU A 608 13.25 26.40 -18.49
C LEU A 608 13.44 26.19 -16.98
N VAL A 609 12.37 25.99 -16.19
CA VAL A 609 12.45 25.77 -14.73
C VAL A 609 13.33 24.55 -14.39
N PRO A 610 13.16 23.35 -15.01
CA PRO A 610 14.01 22.20 -14.74
C PRO A 610 15.48 22.43 -15.07
N TYR A 611 15.78 23.29 -16.05
CA TYR A 611 17.15 23.63 -16.42
C TYR A 611 17.84 24.46 -15.36
N TYR A 612 17.18 25.51 -14.86
CA TYR A 612 17.73 26.30 -13.77
C TYR A 612 17.87 25.49 -12.48
N VAL A 613 17.01 24.50 -12.25
CA VAL A 613 17.18 23.54 -11.15
C VAL A 613 18.40 22.63 -11.39
N TYR A 614 18.57 22.12 -12.62
CA TYR A 614 19.70 21.28 -13.01
C TYR A 614 21.05 22.02 -12.91
N THR A 615 21.12 23.28 -13.36
CA THR A 615 22.31 24.15 -13.24
C THR A 615 22.50 24.72 -11.83
N GLN A 616 21.64 24.34 -10.87
CA GLN A 616 21.64 24.80 -9.48
C GLN A 616 21.37 26.31 -9.30
N GLU A 617 20.81 26.96 -10.31
CA GLU A 617 20.39 28.36 -10.29
C GLU A 617 18.97 28.51 -9.73
N TYR A 618 18.73 27.98 -8.53
CA TYR A 618 17.39 27.84 -7.93
C TYR A 618 16.62 29.16 -7.79
N ASN A 619 17.30 30.27 -7.51
CA ASN A 619 16.66 31.58 -7.42
C ASN A 619 16.10 32.04 -8.77
N LYS A 620 16.79 31.73 -9.89
CA LYS A 620 16.28 32.04 -11.23
C LYS A 620 15.06 31.17 -11.57
N ALA A 621 15.06 29.90 -11.13
CA ALA A 621 13.90 29.02 -11.26
C ALA A 621 12.69 29.57 -10.49
N LEU A 622 12.89 30.02 -9.24
CA LEU A 622 11.83 30.63 -8.43
C LEU A 622 11.32 31.96 -9.03
N ASP A 623 12.20 32.83 -9.51
CA ASP A 623 11.82 34.08 -10.19
C ASP A 623 10.98 33.81 -11.44
N LEU A 624 11.29 32.74 -12.16
CA LEU A 624 10.55 32.32 -13.35
C LEU A 624 9.15 31.80 -12.98
N LEU A 625 9.06 30.97 -11.93
CA LEU A 625 7.78 30.49 -11.38
C LEU A 625 6.90 31.64 -10.86
N GLU A 626 7.48 32.68 -10.24
CA GLU A 626 6.73 33.87 -9.82
C GLU A 626 6.23 34.70 -11.01
N LYS A 627 7.02 34.80 -12.09
CA LYS A 627 6.56 35.45 -13.33
C LYS A 627 5.41 34.67 -13.97
N LEU A 628 5.52 33.34 -14.03
CA LEU A 628 4.45 32.45 -14.50
C LEU A 628 3.17 32.62 -13.68
N LYS A 629 3.30 32.76 -12.35
CA LYS A 629 2.16 33.01 -11.46
C LYS A 629 1.49 34.37 -11.73
N LYS A 630 2.28 35.41 -12.02
CA LYS A 630 1.81 36.78 -12.23
C LYS A 630 1.13 36.99 -13.59
N ASP A 631 1.61 36.34 -14.64
CA ASP A 631 1.10 36.49 -16.02
C ASP A 631 -0.14 35.60 -16.32
N HIS A 632 -0.90 35.25 -15.28
CA HIS A 632 -1.90 34.20 -15.29
C HIS A 632 -2.94 34.33 -16.41
N SER A 633 -2.84 33.46 -17.41
CA SER A 633 -3.82 33.33 -18.51
C SER A 633 -4.52 31.98 -18.48
N LYS A 634 -5.21 31.66 -17.38
CA LYS A 634 -6.22 30.57 -17.28
C LYS A 634 -5.80 29.13 -17.70
N THR A 635 -4.52 28.84 -17.98
CA THR A 635 -4.10 27.52 -18.49
C THR A 635 -3.53 26.58 -17.44
N GLN A 636 -2.86 27.05 -16.39
CA GLN A 636 -2.31 26.20 -15.32
C GLN A 636 -2.88 26.60 -13.95
N PRO A 637 -3.27 25.67 -13.06
CA PRO A 637 -3.71 26.02 -11.71
C PRO A 637 -2.57 26.62 -10.86
N GLU A 638 -2.84 27.70 -10.12
CA GLU A 638 -1.83 28.36 -9.26
C GLU A 638 -1.16 27.41 -8.25
N TRP A 639 -1.87 26.37 -7.82
CA TRP A 639 -1.36 25.39 -6.86
C TRP A 639 -0.26 24.49 -7.45
N GLU A 640 -0.19 24.30 -8.77
CA GLU A 640 0.91 23.56 -9.39
C GLU A 640 2.23 24.33 -9.27
N ILE A 641 2.18 25.64 -9.49
CA ILE A 641 3.33 26.54 -9.34
C ILE A 641 3.81 26.56 -7.89
N ASP A 642 2.88 26.68 -6.93
CA ASP A 642 3.23 26.63 -5.52
C ASP A 642 3.80 25.26 -5.12
N PHE A 643 3.29 24.17 -5.70
CA PHE A 643 3.85 22.84 -5.46
C PHE A 643 5.32 22.72 -5.94
N GLU A 644 5.64 23.19 -7.14
CA GLU A 644 7.01 23.16 -7.65
C GLU A 644 7.97 24.02 -6.84
N LYS A 645 7.54 25.21 -6.42
CA LYS A 645 8.29 26.06 -5.48
C LYS A 645 8.55 25.31 -4.16
N GLY A 646 7.55 24.59 -3.65
CA GLY A 646 7.67 23.76 -2.46
C GLY A 646 8.75 22.68 -2.59
N LEU A 647 8.82 22.01 -3.74
CA LEU A 647 9.86 21.02 -4.04
C LEU A 647 11.25 21.67 -4.12
N ILE A 648 11.39 22.84 -4.75
CA ILE A 648 12.66 23.57 -4.82
C ILE A 648 13.14 23.98 -3.42
N TYR A 649 12.24 24.52 -2.60
CA TYR A 649 12.58 24.88 -1.22
C TYR A 649 12.97 23.66 -0.38
N LYS A 650 12.28 22.53 -0.53
CA LYS A 650 12.54 21.30 0.23
C LYS A 650 13.87 20.66 -0.17
N TYR A 651 14.04 20.31 -1.44
CA TYR A 651 15.12 19.43 -1.88
C TYR A 651 16.40 20.18 -2.23
N HIS A 652 16.29 21.41 -2.73
CA HIS A 652 17.43 22.14 -3.27
C HIS A 652 17.93 23.24 -2.33
N LEU A 653 17.03 24.08 -1.83
CA LEU A 653 17.39 25.15 -0.89
C LEU A 653 17.38 24.72 0.57
N LYS A 654 16.83 23.53 0.87
CA LYS A 654 16.67 22.98 2.24
C LYS A 654 15.96 23.93 3.21
N ASP A 655 15.13 24.84 2.70
CA ASP A 655 14.31 25.77 3.47
C ASP A 655 12.96 25.12 3.79
N SER A 656 12.95 24.36 4.88
CA SER A 656 11.77 23.61 5.32
C SER A 656 10.57 24.52 5.62
N ARG A 657 10.82 25.74 6.12
CA ARG A 657 9.75 26.69 6.45
C ARG A 657 9.01 27.14 5.20
N LYS A 658 9.74 27.57 4.17
CA LYS A 658 9.14 27.98 2.89
C LYS A 658 8.51 26.81 2.14
N ALA A 659 9.11 25.62 2.21
CA ALA A 659 8.53 24.42 1.62
C ALA A 659 7.15 24.10 2.23
N ILE A 660 7.05 24.12 3.56
CA ILE A 660 5.78 23.92 4.28
C ILE A 660 4.76 24.99 3.89
N GLU A 661 5.17 26.26 3.83
CA GLU A 661 4.30 27.37 3.43
C GLU A 661 3.71 27.12 2.04
N MET A 662 4.54 26.72 1.08
CA MET A 662 4.09 26.43 -0.28
C MET A 662 3.13 25.23 -0.32
N PHE A 663 3.47 24.11 0.31
CA PHE A 663 2.59 22.93 0.32
C PHE A 663 1.26 23.16 1.03
N LYS A 664 1.19 24.04 2.03
CA LYS A 664 -0.09 24.45 2.63
C LYS A 664 -0.97 25.24 1.65
N LYS A 665 -0.39 26.17 0.88
CA LYS A 665 -1.12 26.87 -0.20
C LYS A 665 -1.69 25.89 -1.23
N VAL A 666 -0.96 24.83 -1.54
CA VAL A 666 -1.44 23.75 -2.42
C VAL A 666 -2.65 23.04 -1.82
N ILE A 667 -2.64 22.73 -0.51
CA ILE A 667 -3.78 22.11 0.17
C ILE A 667 -5.03 22.99 0.12
N ASP A 668 -4.85 24.30 0.30
CA ASP A 668 -5.97 25.25 0.32
C ASP A 668 -6.60 25.48 -1.05
N GLN A 669 -5.88 25.20 -2.14
CA GLN A 669 -6.27 25.51 -3.52
C GLN A 669 -6.59 24.28 -4.37
N CYS A 670 -5.95 23.14 -4.12
CA CYS A 670 -6.10 21.93 -4.92
C CYS A 670 -7.36 21.15 -4.50
N THR A 671 -8.14 20.68 -5.49
CA THR A 671 -9.36 19.87 -5.26
C THR A 671 -9.19 18.40 -5.65
N ASP A 672 -8.01 18.02 -6.14
CA ASP A 672 -7.68 16.63 -6.48
C ASP A 672 -7.21 15.88 -5.22
N GLU A 673 -8.06 15.01 -4.68
CA GLU A 673 -7.77 14.22 -3.47
C GLU A 673 -6.57 13.28 -3.63
N SER A 674 -6.32 12.78 -4.85
CA SER A 674 -5.17 11.92 -5.13
C SER A 674 -3.87 12.71 -5.08
N PHE A 675 -3.88 13.94 -5.62
CA PHE A 675 -2.75 14.85 -5.55
C PHE A 675 -2.51 15.36 -4.13
N LEU A 676 -3.57 15.72 -3.40
CA LEU A 676 -3.50 16.17 -2.01
C LEU A 676 -2.88 15.10 -1.09
N SER A 677 -3.13 13.82 -1.35
CA SER A 677 -2.50 12.73 -0.61
C SER A 677 -0.98 12.73 -0.77
N TRP A 678 -0.48 13.04 -1.98
CA TRP A 678 0.95 13.16 -2.22
C TRP A 678 1.57 14.39 -1.55
N VAL A 679 0.88 15.53 -1.56
CA VAL A 679 1.31 16.76 -0.87
C VAL A 679 1.37 16.55 0.65
N LYS A 680 0.43 15.80 1.23
CA LYS A 680 0.42 15.44 2.66
C LYS A 680 1.66 14.62 3.04
N LEU A 681 2.07 13.65 2.21
CA LEU A 681 3.33 12.92 2.42
C LEU A 681 4.54 13.85 2.43
N GLN A 682 4.56 14.86 1.55
CA GLN A 682 5.66 15.83 1.52
C GLN A 682 5.75 16.67 2.82
N LEU A 683 4.60 16.97 3.44
CA LEU A 683 4.51 17.68 4.72
C LEU A 683 4.86 16.80 5.93
N GLU A 684 4.50 15.51 5.90
CA GLU A 684 4.88 14.54 6.93
C GLU A 684 6.41 14.37 6.99
N GLU A 685 7.06 14.25 5.82
CA GLU A 685 8.53 14.22 5.73
C GLU A 685 9.20 15.48 6.27
N LEU A 686 8.49 16.62 6.29
CA LEU A 686 8.94 17.89 6.85
C LEU A 686 8.55 18.07 8.33
N GLY A 687 8.02 17.03 8.97
CA GLY A 687 7.65 17.03 10.40
C GLY A 687 6.31 17.68 10.72
N VAL A 688 5.47 17.97 9.71
CA VAL A 688 4.16 18.59 9.89
C VAL A 688 3.08 17.51 9.97
N SER A 689 2.85 16.97 11.17
CA SER A 689 1.85 15.92 11.43
C SER A 689 0.43 16.45 11.73
N GLU A 690 0.29 17.76 12.00
CA GLU A 690 -0.97 18.35 12.49
C GLU A 690 -2.05 18.57 11.42
N LEU A 691 -1.71 18.56 10.13
CA LEU A 691 -2.70 18.69 9.05
C LEU A 691 -3.30 17.34 8.59
N ALA A 692 -2.73 16.22 9.02
CA ALA A 692 -3.37 14.90 8.91
C ALA A 692 -4.47 14.69 9.96
N LYS A 693 -4.57 15.57 10.97
CA LYS A 693 -5.53 15.51 12.08
C LYS A 693 -6.73 16.46 11.94
N LYS A 694 -6.90 17.14 10.81
CA LYS A 694 -8.11 17.94 10.54
C LYS A 694 -9.17 17.17 9.76
N ASN A 695 -9.35 15.91 10.12
CA ASN A 695 -10.69 15.39 10.34
C ASN A 695 -10.79 15.20 11.85
N GLY A 696 -11.44 16.16 12.54
CA GLY A 696 -12.05 15.85 13.82
C GLY A 696 -12.95 14.62 13.65
N PRO A 697 -13.23 13.85 14.72
CA PRO A 697 -14.00 12.62 14.60
C PRO A 697 -15.31 12.96 13.88
N SER A 698 -15.47 12.43 12.67
CA SER A 698 -16.76 12.32 12.04
C SER A 698 -17.65 11.61 13.04
N GLU A 699 -18.78 12.24 13.37
CA GLU A 699 -19.88 11.60 14.07
C GLU A 699 -20.17 10.26 13.41
N GLU A 700 -19.79 9.18 14.10
CA GLU A 700 -20.40 7.84 14.16
C GLU A 700 -19.34 6.79 14.53
N THR A 701 -19.05 6.61 15.83
CA THR A 701 -18.81 5.29 16.46
C THR A 701 -18.68 5.38 17.99
N GLY A 702 -19.72 4.93 18.71
CA GLY A 702 -19.66 4.35 20.06
C GLY A 702 -19.23 5.24 21.25
N MET A 703 -20.19 5.86 21.93
CA MET A 703 -20.02 6.43 23.27
C MET A 703 -19.92 5.28 24.30
N GLY A 704 -18.72 4.77 24.55
CA GLY A 704 -18.47 3.61 25.43
C GLY A 704 -17.97 3.97 26.84
N LEU A 705 -18.24 3.08 27.82
CA LEU A 705 -17.69 3.14 29.18
C LEU A 705 -16.18 2.83 29.15
N THR A 706 -15.33 3.72 29.65
CA THR A 706 -13.86 3.51 29.72
C THR A 706 -13.33 3.80 31.12
N ILE A 707 -12.23 3.16 31.53
CA ILE A 707 -11.53 3.44 32.79
C ILE A 707 -10.03 3.08 32.67
N GLN A 708 -9.17 3.92 33.23
CA GLN A 708 -7.72 3.73 33.28
C GLN A 708 -7.13 4.49 34.47
N ASN A 709 -6.12 3.93 35.14
CA ASN A 709 -5.37 4.65 36.17
C ASN A 709 -3.99 5.11 35.65
N VAL A 710 -3.57 6.32 36.03
CA VAL A 710 -2.28 6.93 35.64
C VAL A 710 -1.71 7.69 36.85
N PRO A 711 -0.42 7.49 37.22
CA PRO A 711 0.51 6.49 36.68
C PRO A 711 0.18 5.06 37.13
N ASN A 712 0.76 4.05 36.46
CA ASN A 712 0.75 2.64 36.88
C ASN A 712 2.04 1.96 36.36
N PRO A 713 3.00 1.56 37.22
CA PRO A 713 2.98 1.60 38.68
C PRO A 713 2.94 3.01 39.26
N PHE A 714 2.50 3.17 40.51
CA PHE A 714 2.34 4.47 41.17
C PHE A 714 2.94 4.50 42.57
N ASN A 715 3.33 5.70 43.05
CA ASN A 715 3.95 5.91 44.36
C ASN A 715 3.62 7.31 44.95
N PRO A 716 2.89 7.41 46.08
CA PRO A 716 1.86 6.50 46.56
C PRO A 716 0.48 6.80 45.95
N GLU A 717 0.38 7.77 45.03
CA GLU A 717 -0.91 8.26 44.49
C GLU A 717 -1.11 7.95 42.99
N THR A 718 -2.35 7.64 42.59
CA THR A 718 -2.76 7.42 41.19
C THR A 718 -4.13 8.03 40.93
N GLU A 719 -4.31 8.60 39.75
CA GLU A 719 -5.60 9.08 39.27
C GLU A 719 -6.28 8.00 38.43
N ILE A 720 -7.52 7.66 38.76
CA ILE A 720 -8.37 6.73 38.00
C ILE A 720 -9.33 7.55 37.15
N HIS A 721 -9.02 7.68 35.86
CA HIS A 721 -9.85 8.36 34.87
C HIS A 721 -10.88 7.39 34.31
N TYR A 722 -12.15 7.77 34.28
CA TYR A 722 -13.22 6.98 33.68
C TYR A 722 -14.25 7.85 32.96
N ARG A 723 -14.92 7.30 31.95
CA ARG A 723 -16.00 7.99 31.22
C ARG A 723 -17.25 7.13 31.26
N ILE A 724 -18.37 7.72 31.67
CA ILE A 724 -19.68 7.08 31.62
C ILE A 724 -20.50 7.61 30.43
N PRO A 725 -21.18 6.74 29.66
CA PRO A 725 -21.87 7.14 28.42
C PRO A 725 -23.22 7.83 28.67
N GLU A 726 -23.79 7.64 29.86
CA GLU A 726 -25.04 8.24 30.29
C GLU A 726 -24.97 8.53 31.80
N SER A 727 -25.86 9.38 32.31
CA SER A 727 -25.90 9.68 33.74
C SER A 727 -26.41 8.47 34.53
N GLY A 728 -25.81 8.20 35.69
CA GLY A 728 -26.23 7.11 36.56
C GLY A 728 -25.27 6.83 37.72
N LYS A 729 -25.67 5.90 38.60
CA LYS A 729 -24.89 5.54 39.78
C LYS A 729 -23.59 4.85 39.42
N VAL A 730 -22.48 5.43 39.91
CA VAL A 730 -21.13 4.90 39.80
C VAL A 730 -20.66 4.41 41.16
N ILE A 731 -20.12 3.18 41.20
CA ILE A 731 -19.44 2.64 42.38
C ILE A 731 -18.02 2.23 41.98
N LEU A 732 -17.01 2.89 42.53
CA LEU A 732 -15.59 2.59 42.32
C LEU A 732 -14.94 2.18 43.65
N LYS A 733 -14.43 0.95 43.71
CA LYS A 733 -13.81 0.37 44.92
C LYS A 733 -12.45 -0.22 44.63
N ILE A 734 -11.56 -0.24 45.61
CA ILE A 734 -10.23 -0.85 45.56
C ILE A 734 -10.23 -2.15 46.38
N TYR A 735 -9.55 -3.18 45.88
CA TYR A 735 -9.40 -4.50 46.50
C TYR A 735 -7.93 -4.93 46.50
N ASP A 736 -7.55 -5.78 47.45
CA ASP A 736 -6.25 -6.44 47.47
C ASP A 736 -6.24 -7.74 46.66
N ILE A 737 -5.09 -8.43 46.59
CA ILE A 737 -4.94 -9.69 45.85
C ILE A 737 -5.79 -10.86 46.39
N LEU A 738 -6.30 -10.76 47.63
CA LEU A 738 -7.17 -11.76 48.23
C LEU A 738 -8.65 -11.42 48.00
N GLY A 739 -8.94 -10.35 47.26
CA GLY A 739 -10.30 -9.86 47.01
C GLY A 739 -10.92 -9.15 48.21
N ARG A 740 -10.13 -8.75 49.21
CA ARG A 740 -10.63 -7.97 50.35
C ARG A 740 -10.75 -6.51 49.92
N GLU A 741 -11.87 -5.88 50.23
CA GLU A 741 -12.09 -4.46 49.97
C GLU A 741 -11.11 -3.63 50.80
N VAL A 742 -10.36 -2.76 50.12
CA VAL A 742 -9.36 -1.86 50.70
C VAL A 742 -9.96 -0.47 50.92
N ARG A 743 -10.67 0.07 49.92
CA ARG A 743 -11.27 1.40 50.01
C ARG A 743 -12.38 1.62 48.98
N THR A 744 -13.44 2.35 49.34
CA THR A 744 -14.41 2.88 48.37
C THR A 744 -14.02 4.31 47.94
N LEU A 745 -13.84 4.55 46.63
CA LEU A 745 -13.46 5.86 46.09
C LEU A 745 -14.66 6.67 45.59
N VAL A 746 -15.66 6.00 45.01
CA VAL A 746 -16.86 6.64 44.44
C VAL A 746 -18.07 5.76 44.76
N ASN A 747 -19.18 6.36 45.18
CA ASN A 747 -20.46 5.69 45.38
C ASN A 747 -21.62 6.70 45.29
N GLU A 748 -21.79 7.32 44.13
CA GLU A 748 -22.73 8.43 43.92
C GLU A 748 -23.29 8.44 42.49
N GLU A 749 -24.32 9.27 42.26
CA GLU A 749 -24.88 9.54 40.93
C GLU A 749 -23.98 10.54 40.19
N GLN A 750 -23.57 10.19 38.96
CA GLN A 750 -22.72 11.06 38.14
C GLN A 750 -23.35 11.35 36.78
N ASN A 751 -23.06 12.53 36.24
CA ASN A 751 -23.53 12.95 34.93
C ASN A 751 -22.72 12.29 33.80
N THR A 752 -23.33 12.11 32.62
CA THR A 752 -22.61 11.63 31.41
C THR A 752 -21.33 12.44 31.16
N GLY A 753 -20.25 11.75 30.77
CA GLY A 753 -18.96 12.37 30.50
C GLY A 753 -17.79 11.74 31.25
N SER A 754 -16.66 12.46 31.27
CA SER A 754 -15.40 12.01 31.86
C SER A 754 -15.27 12.47 33.32
N HIS A 755 -14.75 11.59 34.17
CA HIS A 755 -14.58 11.74 35.62
C HIS A 755 -13.20 11.25 36.07
N VAL A 756 -12.75 11.68 37.25
CA VAL A 756 -11.46 11.31 37.84
C VAL A 756 -11.64 11.00 39.32
N ALA A 757 -11.06 9.89 39.80
CA ALA A 757 -10.99 9.54 41.22
C ALA A 757 -9.54 9.33 41.65
N LEU A 758 -9.13 9.94 42.77
CA LEU A 758 -7.77 9.82 43.30
C LEU A 758 -7.69 8.69 44.35
N TRP A 759 -6.65 7.86 44.28
CA TRP A 759 -6.29 6.96 45.36
C TRP A 759 -4.85 7.20 45.84
N ASP A 760 -4.68 7.38 47.15
CA ASP A 760 -3.42 7.75 47.81
C ASP A 760 -2.70 6.56 48.49
N GLY A 761 -3.08 5.33 48.14
CA GLY A 761 -2.48 4.13 48.72
C GLY A 761 -2.79 3.94 50.21
N LYS A 762 -3.99 4.36 50.64
CA LYS A 762 -4.52 4.12 52.00
C LYS A 762 -5.81 3.30 51.96
N ASP A 763 -6.06 2.55 53.04
CA ASP A 763 -7.32 1.84 53.29
C ASP A 763 -8.43 2.79 53.81
N GLU A 764 -9.61 2.24 54.08
CA GLU A 764 -10.79 2.97 54.57
C GLU A 764 -10.54 3.64 55.94
N GLU A 765 -9.67 3.08 56.78
CA GLU A 765 -9.27 3.65 58.07
C GLU A 765 -8.13 4.70 57.95
N GLY A 766 -7.72 5.04 56.72
CA GLY A 766 -6.65 6.00 56.45
C GLY A 766 -5.26 5.46 56.74
N ARG A 767 -5.11 4.14 56.96
CA ARG A 767 -3.82 3.50 57.15
C ARG A 767 -3.21 3.19 55.79
N GLN A 768 -1.90 3.29 55.77
CA GLN A 768 -1.10 2.99 54.59
C GLN A 768 -1.12 1.49 54.26
N VAL A 769 -1.41 1.14 53.00
CA VAL A 769 -1.35 -0.25 52.54
C VAL A 769 0.04 -0.59 51.98
N SER A 770 0.42 -1.88 52.00
CA SER A 770 1.75 -2.33 51.58
C SER A 770 1.97 -2.22 50.07
N SER A 771 3.23 -2.06 49.63
CA SER A 771 3.60 -2.21 48.21
C SER A 771 3.09 -3.54 47.66
N GLY A 772 2.52 -3.54 46.47
CA GLY A 772 1.88 -4.74 45.93
C GLY A 772 0.82 -4.46 44.87
N THR A 773 0.20 -5.55 44.42
CA THR A 773 -0.88 -5.49 43.44
C THR A 773 -2.22 -5.21 44.13
N TYR A 774 -2.98 -4.27 43.57
CA TYR A 774 -4.36 -3.96 43.95
C TYR A 774 -5.25 -3.93 42.71
N PHE A 775 -6.56 -4.01 42.91
CA PHE A 775 -7.54 -3.97 41.83
C PHE A 775 -8.57 -2.89 42.10
N TYR A 776 -8.90 -2.05 41.12
CA TYR A 776 -10.11 -1.24 41.21
C TYR A 776 -11.26 -1.94 40.48
N HIS A 777 -12.47 -1.89 41.05
CA HIS A 777 -13.70 -2.34 40.40
C HIS A 777 -14.63 -1.13 40.22
N LEU A 778 -14.95 -0.81 38.97
CA LEU A 778 -15.99 0.15 38.59
C LEU A 778 -17.28 -0.59 38.27
N ARG A 779 -18.37 -0.21 38.92
CA ARG A 779 -19.72 -0.66 38.60
C ARG A 779 -20.55 0.53 38.14
N PHE A 780 -21.16 0.38 36.97
CA PHE A 780 -22.09 1.34 36.40
C PHE A 780 -23.22 0.57 35.71
N LYS A 781 -24.45 0.67 36.23
CA LYS A 781 -25.60 -0.17 35.82
C LYS A 781 -25.23 -1.67 35.82
N ASP A 782 -25.37 -2.34 34.67
CA ASP A 782 -25.04 -3.76 34.47
C ASP A 782 -23.57 -4.00 34.05
N HIS A 783 -22.77 -2.94 33.97
CA HIS A 783 -21.36 -3.02 33.59
C HIS A 783 -20.46 -3.09 34.82
N HIS A 784 -19.50 -4.01 34.75
CA HIS A 784 -18.47 -4.24 35.75
C HIS A 784 -17.11 -4.22 35.05
N ILE A 785 -16.25 -3.28 35.41
CA ILE A 785 -14.89 -3.19 34.88
C ILE A 785 -13.91 -3.32 36.04
N THR A 786 -12.91 -4.18 35.87
CA THR A 786 -11.83 -4.39 36.84
C THR A 786 -10.51 -4.02 36.19
N GLY A 787 -9.67 -3.24 36.89
CA GLY A 787 -8.32 -2.93 36.44
C GLY A 787 -7.30 -3.16 37.54
N LYS A 788 -6.10 -3.61 37.13
CA LYS A 788 -4.98 -3.91 38.02
C LYS A 788 -4.08 -2.68 38.21
N MET A 789 -3.71 -2.40 39.45
CA MET A 789 -2.78 -1.34 39.82
C MET A 789 -1.59 -1.91 40.60
N LEU A 790 -0.39 -1.38 40.37
CA LEU A 790 0.80 -1.73 41.13
C LEU A 790 1.24 -0.52 41.97
N LEU A 791 1.05 -0.63 43.30
CA LEU A 791 1.59 0.33 44.26
C LEU A 791 3.05 -0.02 44.55
N MET A 792 3.95 0.93 44.27
CA MET A 792 5.35 0.83 44.68
C MET A 792 5.62 1.90 45.74
N ARG A 793 6.19 1.48 46.85
CA ARG A 793 6.73 2.37 47.88
C ARG A 793 8.12 1.93 48.24
#